data_AF-A0A1Y0ES30-F1
#
_entry.id   AF-A0A1Y0ES30-F1
#
_cell.length_a   1.000
_cell.length_b   1.000
_cell.length_c   1.000
_cell.angle_alpha   90.00
_cell.angle_beta   90.00
_cell.angle_gamma   90.00
#
_symmetry.space_group_name_H-M   'P 1'
#
loop_
_entity.id
_entity.type
_entity.pdbx_description
1 polymer ?
#
loop_
_entity_poly.entity_id
_entity_poly.type
_entity_poly.pdbx_seq_one_letter_code
_entity_poly.pdbx_strand_id
1 'polypeptide(L)'
;MSNAALRWPWRGLQLLPWLMLAASALCWLRFGSDLPFVDDWRAYADGTAGRWLPRVWFTAANNTMAPLGLALDALAQRVLGGNVVAYQFITLLLVQGGLLWGQWRLLCWALPDRRQAVLAFVATVFMLQTGSYWGDQNMAYHQALPLLWLLMALCLGLTSRVAAGWALVAGGLLGLLAGLSYISGAVGTVALALALAAVLWGLRPLHGVAARRAQAVTLGLLVAGVTTTLAQAWAVARLPADALGQAIPRTTPLQADFWLYALGKLGRALGQPLSSWTGDALLVVLVWLGCALVWLALAWQAWRQRGDALALAPAAPGQQGTAAGRVALVALPLVALVMAYLMMVAYGRAGFRDASVQTGLQVYAFGYQRFHFFWLTLALPWAVAAAAVLWRSGQSDGVSGSRRSNLIGVVAILALLMALGLLRSVFDVATIYRSGSVFRAEQWACLQQQWGSGEPIRCPIFDLPDATGAILHAQQIGASFTRQLPLGATTPGRPLLHWSADGAAAGTATAGAAAVDTAAVGAAGAGAMPGRLLDAQPQAIGPWLRTGRDAQWLLDLSADAALTQALARCQVLDVAVSLQASRPGALQVFFAPLAAPATGHGPAPAFTEAASRTAALQPPGAAEPWPPLSEQTLNQPPAPPAPPAPGLPQDLHLAWQSAHGFAPQLRIDLADQPMWVRVAGLRLSCRLPTLAGWRAGALHGETP
;
A
#
# COMPACT_ATOMS: atom_id res chain seq x y z
N MET A 1 31.94 43.78 -11.56
CA MET A 1 30.57 43.25 -11.70
C MET A 1 29.85 43.44 -10.37
N SER A 2 28.71 44.13 -10.36
CA SER A 2 27.97 44.43 -9.12
C SER A 2 27.51 43.15 -8.43
N ASN A 3 27.44 43.17 -7.09
CA ASN A 3 26.92 42.07 -6.27
C ASN A 3 25.49 41.63 -6.65
N ALA A 4 24.78 42.42 -7.46
CA ALA A 4 23.45 42.09 -7.98
C ALA A 4 23.50 41.00 -9.09
N ALA A 5 24.45 41.07 -10.02
CA ALA A 5 24.56 40.11 -11.13
C ALA A 5 24.87 38.68 -10.66
N LEU A 6 25.65 38.55 -9.57
CA LEU A 6 26.00 37.26 -8.95
C LEU A 6 24.88 36.64 -8.11
N ARG A 7 23.79 37.37 -7.81
CA ARG A 7 22.67 36.84 -6.98
C ARG A 7 21.65 36.04 -7.78
N TRP A 8 21.45 36.36 -9.05
CA TRP A 8 20.53 35.69 -9.95
C TRP A 8 20.81 34.19 -10.17
N PRO A 9 22.05 33.74 -10.43
CA PRO A 9 22.32 32.31 -10.66
C PRO A 9 22.00 31.43 -9.43
N TRP A 10 22.25 31.92 -8.21
CA TRP A 10 21.93 31.17 -6.98
C TRP A 10 20.43 31.04 -6.73
N ARG A 11 19.63 32.06 -7.10
CA ARG A 11 18.17 31.96 -7.04
C ARG A 11 17.65 30.93 -8.03
N GLY A 12 18.19 30.91 -9.25
CA GLY A 12 17.87 29.89 -10.25
C GLY A 12 18.18 28.47 -9.76
N LEU A 13 19.38 28.25 -9.22
CA LEU A 13 19.78 26.96 -8.64
C LEU A 13 18.91 26.53 -7.46
N GLN A 14 18.51 27.47 -6.59
CA GLN A 14 17.59 27.18 -5.49
C GLN A 14 16.22 26.68 -6.01
N LEU A 15 15.76 27.17 -7.16
CA LEU A 15 14.49 26.77 -7.76
C LEU A 15 14.56 25.43 -8.48
N LEU A 16 15.75 24.92 -8.81
CA LEU A 16 15.90 23.71 -9.64
C LEU A 16 15.13 22.49 -9.11
N PRO A 17 15.22 22.09 -7.81
CA PRO A 17 14.41 20.98 -7.31
C PRO A 17 12.90 21.24 -7.39
N TRP A 18 12.46 22.47 -7.15
CA TRP A 18 11.05 22.84 -7.24
C TRP A 18 10.53 22.79 -8.68
N LEU A 19 11.32 23.26 -9.64
CA LEU A 19 11.00 23.17 -11.06
C LEU A 19 10.94 21.72 -11.54
N MET A 20 11.81 20.85 -11.02
CA MET A 20 11.79 19.43 -11.34
C MET A 20 10.57 18.71 -10.75
N LEU A 21 10.14 19.06 -9.53
CA LEU A 21 8.89 18.59 -8.94
C LEU A 21 7.68 19.07 -9.77
N ALA A 22 7.66 20.35 -10.17
CA ALA A 22 6.60 20.90 -11.02
C ALA A 22 6.57 20.22 -12.39
N ALA A 23 7.72 19.98 -13.01
CA ALA A 23 7.82 19.25 -14.28
C ALA A 23 7.32 17.81 -14.13
N SER A 24 7.63 17.14 -13.02
CA SER A 24 7.13 15.80 -12.72
C SER A 24 5.62 15.78 -12.56
N ALA A 25 5.06 16.75 -11.84
CA ALA A 25 3.63 16.89 -11.65
C ALA A 25 2.89 17.18 -12.97
N LEU A 26 3.44 18.04 -13.82
CA LEU A 26 2.89 18.32 -15.15
C LEU A 26 2.97 17.10 -16.07
N CYS A 27 4.08 16.36 -16.06
CA CYS A 27 4.21 15.13 -16.84
C CYS A 27 3.23 14.06 -16.35
N TRP A 28 3.03 13.93 -15.04
CA TRP A 28 2.02 13.04 -14.47
C TRP A 28 0.60 13.42 -14.90
N LEU A 29 0.23 14.70 -14.86
CA LEU A 29 -1.08 15.13 -15.35
C LEU A 29 -1.27 14.89 -16.87
N ARG A 30 -0.18 14.94 -17.64
CA ARG A 30 -0.22 14.73 -19.09
C ARG A 30 -0.25 13.26 -19.52
N PHE A 31 0.52 12.41 -18.84
CA PHE A 31 0.78 11.03 -19.25
C PHE A 31 0.24 9.99 -18.26
N GLY A 32 -0.19 10.41 -17.06
CA GLY A 32 -0.79 9.55 -16.07
C GLY A 32 -2.08 8.92 -16.59
N SER A 33 -2.29 7.65 -16.24
CA SER A 33 -3.51 6.90 -16.57
C SER A 33 -4.24 6.57 -15.29
N ASP A 34 -5.57 6.75 -15.29
CA ASP A 34 -6.41 6.36 -14.17
C ASP A 34 -6.64 4.84 -14.19
N LEU A 35 -5.63 4.06 -13.79
CA LEU A 35 -5.67 2.60 -13.72
C LEU A 35 -4.79 2.11 -12.55
N PRO A 36 -5.29 1.22 -11.67
CA PRO A 36 -4.49 0.68 -10.56
C PRO A 36 -3.19 0.02 -11.05
N PHE A 37 -2.06 0.19 -10.35
CA PHE A 37 -0.79 -0.45 -10.70
C PHE A 37 -0.56 -1.71 -9.88
N VAL A 38 -0.37 -2.86 -10.54
CA VAL A 38 0.15 -4.12 -9.96
C VAL A 38 -0.40 -4.39 -8.54
N ASP A 39 0.35 -4.06 -7.49
CA ASP A 39 -0.02 -4.28 -6.08
C ASP A 39 -1.36 -3.62 -5.68
N ASP A 40 -1.73 -2.49 -6.31
CA ASP A 40 -2.99 -1.79 -6.07
C ASP A 40 -4.22 -2.67 -6.41
N TRP A 41 -4.08 -3.65 -7.32
CA TRP A 41 -5.17 -4.56 -7.70
C TRP A 41 -5.57 -5.53 -6.58
N ARG A 42 -4.66 -5.86 -5.67
CA ARG A 42 -4.91 -6.83 -4.59
C ARG A 42 -6.04 -6.37 -3.67
N ALA A 43 -6.07 -5.08 -3.32
CA ALA A 43 -7.15 -4.53 -2.48
C ALA A 43 -8.53 -4.66 -3.15
N TYR A 44 -8.60 -4.56 -4.48
CA TYR A 44 -9.84 -4.80 -5.21
C TYR A 44 -10.20 -6.28 -5.29
N ALA A 45 -9.21 -7.15 -5.52
CA ALA A 45 -9.40 -8.61 -5.56
C ALA A 45 -9.88 -9.17 -4.21
N ASP A 46 -9.31 -8.69 -3.11
CA ASP A 46 -9.68 -9.09 -1.74
C ASP A 46 -11.00 -8.43 -1.27
N GLY A 47 -11.60 -7.56 -2.08
CA GLY A 47 -12.81 -6.83 -1.74
C GLY A 47 -12.65 -5.82 -0.59
N THR A 48 -11.41 -5.42 -0.28
CA THR A 48 -11.07 -4.53 0.86
C THR A 48 -10.93 -3.07 0.47
N ALA A 49 -10.81 -2.77 -0.83
CA ALA A 49 -10.71 -1.40 -1.34
C ALA A 49 -11.84 -0.51 -0.81
N GLY A 50 -11.49 0.68 -0.27
CA GLY A 50 -12.46 1.65 0.25
C GLY A 50 -13.13 1.30 1.59
N ARG A 51 -12.82 0.15 2.21
CA ARG A 51 -13.36 -0.22 3.53
C ARG A 51 -12.74 0.64 4.64
N TRP A 52 -13.57 1.41 5.33
CA TRP A 52 -13.16 2.22 6.49
C TRP A 52 -13.33 1.43 7.79
N LEU A 53 -12.49 0.43 7.96
CA LEU A 53 -12.58 -0.51 9.07
C LEU A 53 -11.20 -0.70 9.70
N PRO A 54 -10.99 -0.37 10.99
CA PRO A 54 -9.71 -0.55 11.66
C PRO A 54 -9.15 -1.97 11.53
N ARG A 55 -10.00 -3.00 11.60
CA ARG A 55 -9.57 -4.40 11.42
C ARG A 55 -8.88 -4.65 10.07
N VAL A 56 -9.22 -3.91 9.02
CA VAL A 56 -8.60 -4.00 7.70
C VAL A 56 -7.27 -3.23 7.69
N TRP A 57 -7.20 -2.07 8.33
CA TRP A 57 -5.97 -1.28 8.37
C TRP A 57 -4.84 -1.97 9.15
N PHE A 58 -5.20 -2.73 10.18
CA PHE A 58 -4.24 -3.46 11.01
C PHE A 58 -3.95 -4.89 10.50
N THR A 59 -4.34 -5.24 9.27
CA THR A 59 -3.90 -6.51 8.67
C THR A 59 -2.43 -6.45 8.27
N ALA A 60 -1.73 -7.56 8.47
CA ALA A 60 -0.38 -7.72 7.93
C ALA A 60 -0.46 -8.30 6.51
N ALA A 61 0.21 -7.65 5.55
CA ALA A 61 0.40 -8.13 4.18
C ALA A 61 1.89 -8.11 3.85
N ASN A 62 2.40 -9.14 3.17
CA ASN A 62 3.83 -9.30 2.87
C ASN A 62 4.76 -9.14 4.10
N ASN A 63 4.36 -9.64 5.28
CA ASN A 63 5.06 -9.45 6.57
C ASN A 63 5.21 -7.99 7.02
N THR A 64 4.28 -7.11 6.66
CA THR A 64 4.29 -5.70 7.06
C THR A 64 2.88 -5.23 7.43
N MET A 65 2.75 -4.33 8.41
CA MET A 65 1.53 -3.55 8.59
C MET A 65 1.74 -2.12 8.11
N ALA A 66 0.69 -1.53 7.53
CA ALA A 66 0.67 -0.13 7.11
C ALA A 66 -0.67 0.56 7.48
N PRO A 67 -1.10 0.61 8.77
CA PRO A 67 -2.45 1.06 9.10
C PRO A 67 -2.77 2.48 8.66
N LEU A 68 -1.82 3.40 8.77
CA LEU A 68 -2.02 4.77 8.31
C LEU A 68 -2.10 4.83 6.78
N GLY A 69 -1.29 4.05 6.06
CA GLY A 69 -1.35 3.94 4.61
C GLY A 69 -2.71 3.42 4.15
N LEU A 70 -3.15 2.27 4.67
CA LEU A 70 -4.44 1.67 4.31
C LEU A 70 -5.65 2.56 4.67
N ALA A 71 -5.56 3.30 5.79
CA ALA A 71 -6.58 4.30 6.12
C ALA A 71 -6.61 5.44 5.09
N LEU A 72 -5.45 5.94 4.66
CA LEU A 72 -5.37 6.97 3.63
C LEU A 72 -5.81 6.47 2.25
N ASP A 73 -5.55 5.21 1.90
CA ASP A 73 -6.07 4.59 0.68
C ASP A 73 -7.61 4.51 0.73
N ALA A 74 -8.18 4.07 1.85
CA ALA A 74 -9.62 4.03 2.03
C ALA A 74 -10.25 5.42 1.96
N LEU A 75 -9.57 6.45 2.49
CA LEU A 75 -10.00 7.84 2.37
C LEU A 75 -9.97 8.30 0.91
N ALA A 76 -8.88 8.04 0.19
CA ALA A 76 -8.72 8.41 -1.21
C ALA A 76 -9.75 7.71 -2.10
N GLN A 77 -10.05 6.43 -1.82
CA GLN A 77 -11.11 5.70 -2.50
C GLN A 77 -12.47 6.38 -2.33
N ARG A 78 -12.80 6.81 -1.10
CA ARG A 78 -14.10 7.41 -0.78
C ARG A 78 -14.26 8.84 -1.28
N VAL A 79 -13.20 9.65 -1.19
CA VAL A 79 -13.25 11.08 -1.51
C VAL A 79 -12.98 11.33 -2.99
N LEU A 80 -12.05 10.57 -3.60
CA LEU A 80 -11.61 10.77 -4.98
C LEU A 80 -12.09 9.66 -5.93
N GLY A 81 -12.90 8.72 -5.44
CA GLY A 81 -13.28 7.53 -6.21
C GLY A 81 -12.10 6.62 -6.52
N GLY A 82 -10.99 6.72 -5.79
CA GLY A 82 -9.78 5.95 -6.09
C GLY A 82 -9.04 6.42 -7.35
N ASN A 83 -9.27 7.66 -7.79
CA ASN A 83 -8.65 8.20 -8.99
C ASN A 83 -7.13 8.28 -8.83
N VAL A 84 -6.43 7.40 -9.55
CA VAL A 84 -4.97 7.22 -9.50
C VAL A 84 -4.27 8.52 -9.84
N VAL A 85 -4.75 9.24 -10.87
CA VAL A 85 -4.12 10.49 -11.31
C VAL A 85 -4.19 11.56 -10.23
N ALA A 86 -5.38 11.84 -9.70
CA ALA A 86 -5.58 12.84 -8.66
C ALA A 86 -4.85 12.46 -7.37
N TYR A 87 -4.95 11.19 -6.98
CA TYR A 87 -4.36 10.70 -5.75
C TYR A 87 -2.84 10.80 -5.77
N GLN A 88 -2.20 10.26 -6.81
CA GLN A 88 -0.76 10.33 -6.99
C GLN A 88 -0.27 11.77 -7.13
N PHE A 89 -1.02 12.65 -7.81
CA PHE A 89 -0.69 14.07 -7.93
C PHE A 89 -0.63 14.76 -6.56
N ILE A 90 -1.63 14.51 -5.72
CA ILE A 90 -1.69 15.06 -4.36
C ILE A 90 -0.51 14.54 -3.54
N THR A 91 -0.26 13.24 -3.56
CA THR A 91 0.83 12.65 -2.76
C THR A 91 2.21 13.07 -3.28
N LEU A 92 2.38 13.22 -4.60
CA LEU A 92 3.60 13.76 -5.21
C LEU A 92 3.89 15.17 -4.67
N LEU A 93 2.91 16.07 -4.70
CA LEU A 93 3.09 17.44 -4.25
C LEU A 93 3.26 17.54 -2.73
N LEU A 94 2.41 16.87 -1.94
CA LEU A 94 2.44 16.99 -0.49
C LEU A 94 3.63 16.26 0.12
N VAL A 95 3.91 15.03 -0.31
CA VAL A 95 4.99 14.23 0.28
C VAL A 95 6.34 14.67 -0.25
N GLN A 96 6.56 14.72 -1.57
CA GLN A 96 7.86 15.18 -2.08
C GLN A 96 8.09 16.66 -1.83
N GLY A 97 7.07 17.51 -1.98
CA GLY A 97 7.18 18.93 -1.64
C GLY A 97 7.45 19.15 -0.15
N GLY A 98 6.82 18.37 0.74
CA GLY A 98 7.10 18.38 2.17
C GLY A 98 8.54 17.93 2.50
N LEU A 99 9.05 16.91 1.81
CA LEU A 99 10.45 16.49 1.92
C LEU A 99 11.42 17.58 1.45
N LEU A 100 11.18 18.20 0.28
CA LEU A 100 11.98 19.33 -0.21
C LEU A 100 11.96 20.51 0.77
N TRP A 101 10.78 20.86 1.29
CA TRP A 101 10.65 21.91 2.29
C TRP A 101 11.44 21.61 3.56
N GLY A 102 11.33 20.39 4.09
CA GLY A 102 12.06 19.98 5.28
C GLY A 102 13.57 19.97 5.07
N GLN A 103 14.04 19.48 3.92
CA GLN A 103 15.45 19.49 3.53
C GLN A 103 15.97 20.92 3.46
N TRP A 104 15.28 21.81 2.73
CA TRP A 104 15.67 23.21 2.60
C TRP A 104 15.74 23.92 3.96
N ARG A 105 14.73 23.71 4.81
CA ARG A 105 14.64 24.30 6.14
C ARG A 105 15.81 23.88 7.02
N LEU A 106 16.13 22.58 7.06
CA LEU A 106 17.22 22.05 7.86
C LEU A 106 18.59 22.48 7.31
N LEU A 107 18.78 22.50 5.99
CA LEU A 107 20.02 22.97 5.37
C LEU A 107 20.29 24.45 5.68
N CYS A 108 19.27 25.30 5.59
CA CYS A 108 19.37 26.72 5.96
C CYS A 108 19.62 26.94 7.45
N TRP A 109 19.16 26.04 8.31
CA TRP A 109 19.46 26.09 9.75
C TRP A 109 20.91 25.63 10.03
N ALA A 110 21.35 24.57 9.38
CA ALA A 110 22.66 23.96 9.65
C ALA A 110 23.82 24.77 9.09
N LEU A 111 23.69 25.28 7.87
CA LEU A 111 24.78 25.92 7.12
C LEU A 111 24.75 27.46 7.27
N PRO A 112 25.89 28.10 7.62
CA PRO A 112 25.98 29.56 7.75
C PRO A 112 25.91 30.31 6.41
N ASP A 113 26.33 29.65 5.32
CA ASP A 113 26.38 30.26 3.99
C ASP A 113 25.24 29.74 3.12
N ARG A 114 24.37 30.67 2.71
CA ARG A 114 23.21 30.36 1.87
C ARG A 114 23.60 29.72 0.54
N ARG A 115 24.78 30.01 -0.01
CA ARG A 115 25.25 29.37 -1.26
C ARG A 115 25.54 27.89 -1.06
N GLN A 116 26.11 27.53 0.09
CA GLN A 116 26.34 26.13 0.47
C GLN A 116 25.02 25.40 0.70
N ALA A 117 24.05 26.07 1.35
CA ALA A 117 22.70 25.53 1.48
C ALA A 117 22.02 25.30 0.13
N VAL A 118 22.14 26.24 -0.82
CA VAL A 118 21.63 26.07 -2.21
C VAL A 118 22.34 24.90 -2.91
N LEU A 119 23.66 24.81 -2.82
CA LEU A 119 24.43 23.72 -3.44
C LEU A 119 24.00 22.35 -2.89
N ALA A 120 23.87 22.21 -1.58
CA ALA A 120 23.37 21.00 -0.94
C ALA A 120 21.93 20.71 -1.34
N PHE A 121 21.08 21.74 -1.40
CA PHE A 121 19.69 21.59 -1.80
C PHE A 121 19.53 21.14 -3.26
N VAL A 122 20.41 21.57 -4.17
CA VAL A 122 20.44 21.09 -5.56
C VAL A 122 20.60 19.56 -5.61
N ALA A 123 21.33 18.93 -4.70
CA ALA A 123 21.45 17.48 -4.67
C ALA A 123 20.12 16.74 -4.38
N THR A 124 19.05 17.44 -3.98
CA THR A 124 17.70 16.84 -3.87
C THR A 124 17.09 16.48 -5.23
N VAL A 125 17.64 16.92 -6.37
CA VAL A 125 17.17 16.50 -7.71
C VAL A 125 17.18 14.98 -7.88
N PHE A 126 18.12 14.27 -7.25
CA PHE A 126 18.18 12.80 -7.27
C PHE A 126 16.99 12.14 -6.58
N MET A 127 16.35 12.82 -5.62
CA MET A 127 15.12 12.37 -4.96
C MET A 127 13.91 12.45 -5.90
N LEU A 128 13.93 13.38 -6.85
CA LEU A 128 12.81 13.70 -7.73
C LEU A 128 12.84 12.92 -9.05
N GLN A 129 13.78 11.99 -9.21
CA GLN A 129 13.87 11.18 -10.42
C GLN A 129 12.53 10.44 -10.69
N THR A 130 12.12 10.44 -11.94
CA THR A 130 10.79 9.96 -12.37
C THR A 130 10.69 8.45 -12.43
N GLY A 131 11.80 7.73 -12.55
CA GLY A 131 11.86 6.26 -12.46
C GLY A 131 11.74 5.75 -11.02
N SER A 132 11.07 6.51 -10.16
CA SER A 132 10.76 6.17 -8.77
C SER A 132 9.34 5.63 -8.65
N TYR A 133 9.00 5.11 -7.47
CA TYR A 133 7.63 4.72 -7.13
C TYR A 133 6.57 5.78 -7.47
N TRP A 134 6.96 7.07 -7.48
CA TRP A 134 6.06 8.18 -7.80
C TRP A 134 5.65 8.25 -9.28
N GLY A 135 6.39 7.60 -10.18
CA GLY A 135 6.02 7.45 -11.59
C GLY A 135 5.16 6.22 -11.90
N ASP A 136 5.11 5.24 -10.98
CA ASP A 136 4.61 3.89 -11.28
C ASP A 136 3.41 3.46 -10.41
N GLN A 137 3.41 3.73 -9.10
CA GLN A 137 2.43 3.15 -8.15
C GLN A 137 1.74 4.21 -7.29
N ASN A 138 0.44 4.02 -7.00
CA ASN A 138 -0.27 4.87 -6.04
C ASN A 138 0.20 4.64 -4.61
N MET A 139 0.41 3.39 -4.20
CA MET A 139 0.84 3.06 -2.82
C MET A 139 2.29 3.45 -2.49
N ALA A 140 3.02 4.02 -3.44
CA ALA A 140 4.36 4.59 -3.29
C ALA A 140 4.53 5.42 -2.00
N TYR A 141 3.50 6.19 -1.66
CA TYR A 141 3.57 7.13 -0.55
C TYR A 141 3.62 6.43 0.82
N HIS A 142 3.16 5.18 0.96
CA HIS A 142 3.23 4.44 2.23
C HIS A 142 4.67 4.37 2.73
N GLN A 143 5.59 4.12 1.80
CA GLN A 143 7.02 4.03 2.11
C GLN A 143 7.68 5.42 2.27
N ALA A 144 7.04 6.51 1.82
CA ALA A 144 7.59 7.87 1.87
C ALA A 144 7.07 8.73 3.02
N LEU A 145 5.87 8.47 3.50
CA LEU A 145 5.33 9.13 4.69
C LEU A 145 6.25 9.04 5.91
N PRO A 146 6.89 7.89 6.24
CA PRO A 146 7.82 7.84 7.35
C PRO A 146 8.90 8.90 7.30
N LEU A 147 9.47 9.13 6.11
CA LEU A 147 10.52 10.11 5.92
C LEU A 147 10.02 11.53 6.13
N LEU A 148 8.82 11.85 5.64
CA LEU A 148 8.21 13.15 5.86
C LEU A 148 8.04 13.40 7.36
N TRP A 149 7.43 12.47 8.09
CA TRP A 149 7.18 12.62 9.53
C TRP A 149 8.48 12.75 10.34
N LEU A 150 9.50 11.97 10.00
CA LEU A 150 10.78 11.99 10.70
C LEU A 150 11.60 13.25 10.37
N LEU A 151 11.53 13.74 9.14
CA LEU A 151 12.12 15.04 8.78
C LEU A 151 11.39 16.21 9.47
N MET A 152 10.07 16.11 9.63
CA MET A 152 9.28 17.08 10.41
C MET A 152 9.68 17.05 11.88
N ALA A 153 9.95 15.87 12.45
CA ALA A 153 10.42 15.73 13.82
C ALA A 153 11.80 16.39 14.01
N LEU A 154 12.72 16.21 13.06
CA LEU A 154 14.00 16.93 13.06
C LEU A 154 13.79 18.45 12.96
N CYS A 155 12.89 18.92 12.08
CA CYS A 155 12.55 20.34 11.98
C CYS A 155 12.00 20.89 13.31
N LEU A 156 11.11 20.13 13.96
CA LEU A 156 10.53 20.46 15.27
C LEU A 156 11.62 20.56 16.34
N GLY A 157 12.50 19.55 16.44
CA GLY A 157 13.56 19.49 17.44
C GLY A 157 14.61 20.57 17.27
N LEU A 158 15.02 20.85 16.03
CA LEU A 158 16.22 21.67 15.75
C LEU A 158 15.88 23.12 15.41
N THR A 159 14.75 23.37 14.72
CA THR A 159 14.48 24.69 14.11
C THR A 159 13.28 25.43 14.70
N SER A 160 12.41 24.77 15.48
CA SER A 160 11.19 25.39 15.98
C SER A 160 11.45 26.29 17.20
N ARG A 161 10.39 26.84 17.79
CA ARG A 161 10.40 27.53 19.10
C ARG A 161 9.47 26.86 20.12
N VAL A 162 9.02 25.64 19.83
CA VAL A 162 8.09 24.89 20.67
C VAL A 162 8.77 24.53 22.01
N ALA A 163 8.02 24.59 23.11
CA ALA A 163 8.53 24.20 24.42
C ALA A 163 8.86 22.70 24.46
N ALA A 164 9.83 22.29 25.27
CA ALA A 164 10.33 20.91 25.28
C ALA A 164 9.23 19.87 25.58
N GLY A 165 8.28 20.16 26.49
CA GLY A 165 7.17 19.26 26.78
C GLY A 165 6.27 19.00 25.56
N TRP A 166 5.90 20.05 24.82
CA TRP A 166 5.14 19.91 23.58
C TRP A 166 5.96 19.23 22.47
N ALA A 167 7.27 19.46 22.45
CA ALA A 167 8.16 18.82 21.49
C ALA A 167 8.31 17.30 21.75
N LEU A 168 8.27 16.87 23.01
CA LEU A 168 8.19 15.45 23.38
C LEU A 168 6.92 14.81 22.79
N VAL A 169 5.77 15.42 23.06
CA VAL A 169 4.47 14.91 22.61
C VAL A 169 4.39 14.88 21.08
N ALA A 170 4.70 15.99 20.42
CA ALA A 170 4.68 16.07 18.96
C ALA A 170 5.74 15.16 18.31
N GLY A 171 6.92 15.00 18.93
CA GLY A 171 7.93 14.02 18.49
C GLY A 171 7.41 12.58 18.58
N GLY A 172 6.72 12.23 19.67
CA GLY A 172 6.05 10.94 19.84
C GLY A 172 4.96 10.70 18.80
N LEU A 173 4.08 11.68 18.57
CA LEU A 173 3.03 11.59 17.53
C LEU A 173 3.62 11.40 16.13
N LEU A 174 4.65 12.17 15.77
CA LEU A 174 5.34 12.02 14.49
C LEU A 174 6.02 10.65 14.36
N GLY A 175 6.61 10.12 15.44
CA GLY A 175 7.16 8.77 15.48
C GLY A 175 6.10 7.68 15.30
N LEU A 176 4.92 7.84 15.91
CA LEU A 176 3.79 6.93 15.74
C LEU A 176 3.28 6.96 14.29
N LEU A 177 3.09 8.17 13.73
CA LEU A 177 2.69 8.33 12.33
C LEU A 177 3.70 7.68 11.38
N ALA A 178 5.01 7.82 11.63
CA ALA A 178 6.04 7.14 10.87
C ALA A 178 5.93 5.61 10.98
N GLY A 179 5.86 5.07 12.20
CA GLY A 179 5.82 3.63 12.44
C GLY A 179 4.53 2.93 11.99
N LEU A 180 3.41 3.65 11.94
CA LEU A 180 2.12 3.18 11.43
C LEU A 180 1.95 3.42 9.92
N SER A 181 2.82 4.21 9.28
CA SER A 181 2.79 4.36 7.81
C SER A 181 3.30 3.11 7.11
N TYR A 182 4.40 2.54 7.61
CA TYR A 182 5.02 1.34 7.04
C TYR A 182 6.06 0.74 8.00
N ILE A 183 6.41 -0.54 7.87
CA ILE A 183 7.41 -1.21 8.73
C ILE A 183 8.77 -0.48 8.74
N SER A 184 9.15 0.12 7.60
CA SER A 184 10.40 0.89 7.49
C SER A 184 10.39 2.13 8.39
N GLY A 185 9.23 2.72 8.63
CA GLY A 185 9.08 3.84 9.53
C GLY A 185 9.28 3.45 11.00
N ALA A 186 8.86 2.26 11.41
CA ALA A 186 9.01 1.82 12.79
C ALA A 186 10.49 1.66 13.16
N VAL A 187 11.21 0.84 12.38
CA VAL A 187 12.65 0.61 12.57
C VAL A 187 13.47 1.87 12.28
N GLY A 188 13.11 2.63 11.23
CA GLY A 188 13.76 3.88 10.89
C GLY A 188 13.66 4.94 12.00
N THR A 189 12.52 5.00 12.70
CA THR A 189 12.32 5.90 13.85
C THR A 189 13.28 5.56 14.98
N VAL A 190 13.45 4.27 15.30
CA VAL A 190 14.41 3.81 16.33
C VAL A 190 15.83 4.16 15.92
N ALA A 191 16.24 3.82 14.70
CA ALA A 191 17.58 4.11 14.19
C ALA A 191 17.89 5.62 14.23
N LEU A 192 16.95 6.46 13.79
CA LEU A 192 17.09 7.92 13.84
C LEU A 192 17.20 8.42 15.28
N ALA A 193 16.34 7.96 16.19
CA ALA A 193 16.34 8.41 17.58
C ALA A 193 17.64 8.02 18.32
N LEU A 194 18.11 6.78 18.13
CA LEU A 194 19.37 6.31 18.73
C LEU A 194 20.58 7.07 18.18
N ALA A 195 20.65 7.27 16.86
CA ALA A 195 21.74 8.04 16.26
C ALA A 195 21.70 9.51 16.70
N LEU A 196 20.51 10.12 16.77
CA LEU A 196 20.36 11.49 17.26
C LEU A 196 20.75 11.59 18.75
N ALA A 197 20.38 10.62 19.57
CA ALA A 197 20.80 10.55 20.97
C ALA A 197 22.33 10.44 21.09
N ALA A 198 22.96 9.59 20.27
CA ALA A 198 24.42 9.41 20.24
C ALA A 198 25.14 10.71 19.84
N VAL A 199 24.66 11.41 18.81
CA VAL A 199 25.23 12.70 18.40
C VAL A 199 25.03 13.77 19.46
N LEU A 200 23.83 13.89 20.03
CA LEU A 200 23.55 14.83 21.14
C LEU A 200 24.41 14.54 22.37
N TRP A 201 24.71 13.27 22.64
CA TRP A 201 25.60 12.87 23.72
C TRP A 201 27.07 13.20 23.42
N GLY A 202 27.53 12.94 22.19
CA GLY A 202 28.89 13.25 21.74
C GLY A 202 29.20 14.75 21.72
N LEU A 203 28.20 15.60 21.50
CA LEU A 203 28.34 17.07 21.44
C LEU A 203 28.18 17.76 22.82
N ARG A 204 28.21 17.04 23.93
CA ARG A 204 28.10 17.65 25.28
C ARG A 204 29.34 18.52 25.61
N PRO A 205 29.18 19.62 26.36
CA PRO A 205 27.95 20.08 27.01
C PRO A 205 27.02 20.88 26.07
N LEU A 206 25.74 20.47 26.01
CA LEU A 206 24.69 21.20 25.29
C LEU A 206 23.81 21.93 26.32
N HIS A 207 23.70 23.25 26.19
CA HIS A 207 22.89 24.08 27.09
C HIS A 207 21.75 24.80 26.38
N GLY A 208 20.73 25.17 27.14
CA GLY A 208 19.63 26.01 26.67
C GLY A 208 18.37 25.28 26.21
N VAL A 209 17.38 26.06 25.78
CA VAL A 209 16.03 25.58 25.42
C VAL A 209 16.07 24.66 24.19
N ALA A 210 16.92 24.97 23.21
CA ALA A 210 17.04 24.17 21.98
C ALA A 210 17.60 22.76 22.25
N ALA A 211 18.58 22.63 23.16
CA ALA A 211 19.14 21.33 23.55
C ALA A 211 18.09 20.44 24.22
N ARG A 212 17.35 20.99 25.20
CA ARG A 212 16.25 20.29 25.88
C ARG A 212 15.14 19.88 24.91
N ARG A 213 14.83 20.73 23.94
CA ARG A 213 13.85 20.42 22.90
C ARG A 213 14.31 19.29 21.98
N ALA A 214 15.55 19.33 21.51
CA ALA A 214 16.10 18.25 20.69
C ALA A 214 16.08 16.92 21.45
N GLN A 215 16.51 16.91 22.72
CA GLN A 215 16.44 15.74 23.59
C GLN A 215 15.00 15.23 23.79
N ALA A 216 14.04 16.14 23.99
CA ALA A 216 12.63 15.80 24.14
C ALA A 216 12.06 15.14 22.87
N VAL A 217 12.33 15.69 21.68
CA VAL A 217 11.93 15.05 20.42
C VAL A 217 12.58 13.67 20.28
N THR A 218 13.87 13.54 20.57
CA THR A 218 14.58 12.25 20.53
C THR A 218 13.92 11.21 21.42
N LEU A 219 13.56 11.59 22.66
CA LEU A 219 12.88 10.69 23.59
C LEU A 219 11.49 10.30 23.10
N GLY A 220 10.70 11.27 22.61
CA GLY A 220 9.38 11.00 22.03
C GLY A 220 9.45 10.02 20.85
N LEU A 221 10.40 10.25 19.93
CA LEU A 221 10.66 9.36 18.80
C LEU A 221 11.09 7.97 19.25
N LEU A 222 11.99 7.85 20.23
CA LEU A 222 12.46 6.55 20.71
C LEU A 222 11.32 5.71 21.29
N VAL A 223 10.48 6.30 22.14
CA VAL A 223 9.32 5.62 22.73
C VAL A 223 8.35 5.17 21.65
N ALA A 224 8.00 6.04 20.69
CA ALA A 224 7.08 5.70 19.61
C ALA A 224 7.67 4.66 18.64
N GLY A 225 8.95 4.77 18.30
CA GLY A 225 9.66 3.85 17.42
C GLY A 225 9.76 2.45 18.02
N VAL A 226 10.13 2.33 19.30
CA VAL A 226 10.18 1.04 19.99
C VAL A 226 8.79 0.42 20.05
N THR A 227 7.78 1.21 20.43
CA THR A 227 6.38 0.75 20.52
C THR A 227 5.88 0.20 19.19
N THR A 228 6.05 0.96 18.10
CA THR A 228 5.61 0.54 16.76
C THR A 228 6.44 -0.62 16.21
N THR A 229 7.74 -0.70 16.53
CA THR A 229 8.58 -1.84 16.13
C THR A 229 8.13 -3.13 16.83
N LEU A 230 7.83 -3.06 18.13
CA LEU A 230 7.29 -4.20 18.88
C LEU A 230 5.91 -4.63 18.34
N ALA A 231 5.04 -3.67 18.02
CA ALA A 231 3.75 -3.96 17.41
C ALA A 231 3.87 -4.63 16.03
N GLN A 232 4.79 -4.16 15.18
CA GLN A 232 5.11 -4.78 13.88
C GLN A 232 5.66 -6.20 14.06
N ALA A 233 6.61 -6.39 14.98
CA ALA A 233 7.19 -7.70 15.28
C ALA A 233 6.13 -8.68 15.81
N TRP A 234 5.25 -8.23 16.71
CA TRP A 234 4.14 -9.02 17.22
C TRP A 234 3.18 -9.43 16.10
N ALA A 235 2.81 -8.49 15.23
CA ALA A 235 1.88 -8.75 14.13
C ALA A 235 2.44 -9.77 13.15
N VAL A 236 3.71 -9.64 12.75
CA VAL A 236 4.38 -10.62 11.88
C VAL A 236 4.47 -11.99 12.53
N ALA A 237 4.60 -12.06 13.87
CA ALA A 237 4.72 -13.33 14.58
C ALA A 237 3.37 -14.03 14.86
N ARG A 238 2.26 -13.27 14.94
CA ARG A 238 0.95 -13.78 15.42
C ARG A 238 -0.15 -13.73 14.37
N LEU A 239 -0.07 -12.84 13.39
CA LEU A 239 -1.03 -12.80 12.30
C LEU A 239 -0.57 -13.75 11.21
N PRO A 240 -1.50 -14.48 10.55
CA PRO A 240 -1.14 -15.36 9.45
C PRO A 240 -0.50 -14.50 8.35
N ALA A 241 0.78 -14.75 8.07
CA ALA A 241 1.42 -14.21 6.88
C ALA A 241 0.77 -14.84 5.65
N ASP A 242 0.54 -14.04 4.61
CA ASP A 242 0.17 -14.55 3.29
C ASP A 242 1.20 -15.61 2.83
N ALA A 243 0.76 -16.57 2.00
CA ALA A 243 1.62 -17.66 1.52
C ALA A 243 2.91 -17.12 0.86
N LEU A 244 2.84 -15.94 0.25
CA LEU A 244 3.96 -15.24 -0.34
C LEU A 244 4.98 -14.78 0.72
N GLY A 245 4.53 -14.20 1.84
CA GLY A 245 5.39 -13.76 2.94
C GLY A 245 6.17 -14.88 3.60
N GLN A 246 5.62 -16.10 3.65
CA GLN A 246 6.31 -17.28 4.19
C GLN A 246 7.33 -17.88 3.22
N ALA A 247 7.11 -17.72 1.91
CA ALA A 247 7.93 -18.33 0.87
C ALA A 247 9.21 -17.55 0.51
N ILE A 248 9.36 -16.29 0.95
CA ILE A 248 10.49 -15.44 0.54
C ILE A 248 11.80 -15.84 1.27
N PRO A 249 12.85 -16.27 0.53
CA PRO A 249 14.15 -16.58 1.13
C PRO A 249 14.81 -15.32 1.69
N ARG A 250 15.37 -15.44 2.90
CA ARG A 250 16.09 -14.35 3.58
C ARG A 250 17.59 -14.47 3.34
N THR A 251 18.25 -13.33 3.14
CA THR A 251 19.70 -13.26 2.87
C THR A 251 20.37 -12.48 3.98
N THR A 252 21.33 -13.07 4.69
CA THR A 252 21.96 -12.40 5.85
C THR A 252 23.14 -11.52 5.43
N PRO A 253 23.57 -10.55 6.26
CA PRO A 253 24.78 -9.76 6.00
C PRO A 253 26.09 -10.58 5.91
N LEU A 254 26.07 -11.87 6.25
CA LEU A 254 27.20 -12.78 6.08
C LEU A 254 27.35 -13.31 4.64
N GLN A 255 26.33 -13.11 3.81
CA GLN A 255 26.30 -13.58 2.42
C GLN A 255 26.67 -12.43 1.47
N ALA A 256 27.48 -12.71 0.45
CA ALA A 256 27.91 -11.70 -0.53
C ALA A 256 26.72 -11.07 -1.27
N ASP A 257 25.71 -11.87 -1.58
CA ASP A 257 24.50 -11.45 -2.28
C ASP A 257 23.74 -10.32 -1.58
N PHE A 258 23.77 -10.29 -0.24
CA PHE A 258 23.19 -9.21 0.54
C PHE A 258 23.81 -7.86 0.16
N TRP A 259 25.14 -7.81 0.12
CA TRP A 259 25.89 -6.59 -0.16
C TRP A 259 25.85 -6.21 -1.63
N LEU A 260 25.90 -7.18 -2.54
CA LEU A 260 25.78 -6.95 -3.98
C LEU A 260 24.40 -6.41 -4.35
N TYR A 261 23.34 -6.96 -3.75
CA TYR A 261 21.99 -6.45 -3.91
C TYR A 261 21.85 -5.03 -3.33
N ALA A 262 22.38 -4.80 -2.12
CA ALA A 262 22.38 -3.48 -1.50
C ALA A 262 23.13 -2.46 -2.38
N LEU A 263 24.27 -2.83 -2.96
CA LEU A 263 25.02 -2.01 -3.90
C LEU A 263 24.17 -1.67 -5.14
N GLY A 264 23.39 -2.62 -5.65
CA GLY A 264 22.40 -2.36 -6.72
C GLY A 264 21.40 -1.26 -6.33
N LYS A 265 20.90 -1.28 -5.09
CA LYS A 265 20.01 -0.23 -4.55
C LYS A 265 20.70 1.11 -4.38
N LEU A 266 21.95 1.12 -3.91
CA LEU A 266 22.80 2.30 -3.87
C LEU A 266 22.94 2.91 -5.28
N GLY A 267 23.11 2.05 -6.29
CA GLY A 267 23.20 2.46 -7.69
C GLY A 267 21.91 3.08 -8.21
N ARG A 268 20.77 2.42 -7.98
CA ARG A 268 19.46 2.90 -8.42
C ARG A 268 19.08 4.26 -7.83
N ALA A 269 19.51 4.56 -6.60
CA ALA A 269 19.30 5.88 -5.99
C ALA A 269 20.00 7.03 -6.75
N LEU A 270 21.01 6.72 -7.58
CA LEU A 270 21.70 7.72 -8.39
C LEU A 270 21.04 7.94 -9.77
N GLY A 271 20.06 7.14 -10.19
CA GLY A 271 19.32 7.31 -11.46
C GLY A 271 19.22 6.03 -12.30
N GLN A 272 19.37 6.16 -13.62
CA GLN A 272 19.38 5.07 -14.60
C GLN A 272 20.77 4.46 -14.78
N PRO A 273 20.88 3.15 -15.11
CA PRO A 273 22.16 2.47 -15.17
C PRO A 273 22.97 2.92 -16.39
N LEU A 274 24.29 2.84 -16.27
CA LEU A 274 25.18 2.93 -17.43
C LEU A 274 24.98 1.71 -18.34
N SER A 275 25.41 1.82 -19.59
CA SER A 275 25.32 0.71 -20.56
C SER A 275 26.10 -0.53 -20.12
N SER A 276 27.17 -0.38 -19.34
CA SER A 276 27.95 -1.47 -18.76
C SER A 276 27.68 -1.59 -17.26
N TRP A 277 27.17 -2.75 -16.82
CA TRP A 277 26.94 -3.04 -15.40
C TRP A 277 28.20 -2.99 -14.56
N THR A 278 29.35 -3.38 -15.10
CA THR A 278 30.64 -3.32 -14.37
C THR A 278 31.08 -1.88 -14.16
N GLY A 279 31.00 -1.05 -15.21
CA GLY A 279 31.28 0.39 -15.10
C GLY A 279 30.31 1.08 -14.15
N ASP A 280 29.04 0.67 -14.18
CA ASP A 280 28.00 1.14 -13.27
C ASP A 280 28.36 0.85 -11.80
N ALA A 281 28.65 -0.42 -11.49
CA ALA A 281 29.00 -0.84 -10.14
C ALA A 281 30.24 -0.09 -9.60
N LEU A 282 31.28 0.10 -10.43
CA LEU A 282 32.48 0.86 -10.05
C LEU A 282 32.16 2.31 -9.71
N LEU A 283 31.39 3.01 -10.57
CA LEU A 283 30.97 4.39 -10.31
C LEU A 283 30.17 4.48 -9.00
N VAL A 284 29.25 3.55 -8.78
CA VAL A 284 28.39 3.52 -7.59
C VAL A 284 29.24 3.32 -6.33
N VAL A 285 30.19 2.38 -6.34
CA VAL A 285 31.14 2.19 -5.23
C VAL A 285 31.91 3.48 -4.96
N LEU A 286 32.48 4.13 -5.97
CA LEU A 286 33.27 5.35 -5.80
C LEU A 286 32.45 6.49 -5.20
N VAL A 287 31.23 6.73 -5.70
CA VAL A 287 30.35 7.79 -5.20
C VAL A 287 29.98 7.54 -3.73
N TRP A 288 29.54 6.32 -3.40
CA TRP A 288 29.08 6.01 -2.05
C TRP A 288 30.21 5.85 -1.04
N LEU A 289 31.38 5.37 -1.47
CA LEU A 289 32.59 5.38 -0.65
C LEU A 289 33.00 6.83 -0.33
N GLY A 290 32.97 7.72 -1.31
CA GLY A 290 33.21 9.16 -1.09
C GLY A 290 32.24 9.77 -0.08
N CYS A 291 30.94 9.49 -0.22
CA CYS A 291 29.93 9.94 0.75
C CYS A 291 30.18 9.38 2.16
N ALA A 292 30.49 8.08 2.26
CA ALA A 292 30.80 7.43 3.53
C ALA A 292 32.02 8.06 4.23
N LEU A 293 33.10 8.30 3.48
CA LEU A 293 34.30 8.96 4.01
C LEU A 293 34.00 10.38 4.50
N VAL A 294 33.18 11.14 3.78
CA VAL A 294 32.74 12.48 4.19
C VAL A 294 31.93 12.44 5.48
N TRP A 295 31.01 11.48 5.65
CA TRP A 295 30.25 11.34 6.88
C TRP A 295 31.09 10.84 8.06
N LEU A 296 32.05 9.95 7.82
CA LEU A 296 33.01 9.52 8.85
C LEU A 296 33.89 10.70 9.30
N ALA A 297 34.38 11.52 8.36
CA ALA A 297 35.13 12.73 8.67
C ALA A 297 34.28 13.75 9.45
N LEU A 298 33.00 13.89 9.10
CA LEU A 298 32.05 14.72 9.86
C LEU A 298 31.84 14.19 11.29
N ALA A 299 31.62 12.89 11.45
CA ALA A 299 31.45 12.27 12.77
C ALA A 299 32.71 12.45 13.62
N TRP A 300 33.88 12.26 13.02
CA TRP A 300 35.17 12.48 13.67
C TRP A 300 35.37 13.95 14.08
N GLN A 301 35.03 14.90 13.21
CA GLN A 301 35.10 16.33 13.53
C GLN A 301 34.14 16.70 14.67
N ALA A 302 32.90 16.22 14.61
CA ALA A 302 31.91 16.45 15.66
C ALA A 302 32.37 15.85 17.00
N TRP A 303 33.00 14.68 16.97
CA TRP A 303 33.60 14.05 18.15
C TRP A 303 34.77 14.86 18.72
N ARG A 304 35.65 15.38 17.87
CA ARG A 304 36.78 16.23 18.29
C ARG A 304 36.35 17.54 18.94
N GLN A 305 35.17 18.05 18.57
CA GLN A 305 34.57 19.26 19.16
C GLN A 305 33.83 18.98 20.47
N ARG A 306 33.91 17.76 21.01
CA ARG A 306 33.35 17.42 22.32
C ARG A 306 33.97 18.28 23.40
N GLY A 307 33.14 18.92 24.21
CA GLY A 307 33.57 19.87 25.25
C GLY A 307 33.40 21.33 24.86
N ASP A 308 33.36 21.65 23.56
CA ASP A 308 33.02 22.99 23.09
C ASP A 308 31.52 23.21 23.30
N ALA A 309 31.14 24.33 23.92
CA ALA A 309 29.74 24.68 24.11
C ALA A 309 29.07 24.93 22.74
N LEU A 310 28.39 23.92 22.21
CA LEU A 310 27.67 24.06 20.95
C LEU A 310 26.39 24.88 21.15
N ALA A 311 26.38 26.07 20.57
CA ALA A 311 25.16 26.85 20.42
C ALA A 311 24.27 26.23 19.32
N LEU A 312 23.14 25.63 19.71
CA LEU A 312 22.09 25.17 18.79
C LEU A 312 21.28 26.32 18.15
N ALA A 313 21.70 27.57 18.37
CA ALA A 313 21.15 28.73 17.69
C ALA A 313 21.44 28.66 16.16
N PRO A 314 20.62 29.34 15.34
CA PRO A 314 20.90 29.48 13.91
C PRO A 314 22.32 29.97 13.67
N ALA A 315 22.94 29.48 12.59
CA ALA A 315 24.30 29.84 12.24
C ALA A 315 24.45 31.36 12.02
N ALA A 316 25.20 32.04 12.89
CA ALA A 316 25.65 33.39 12.61
C ALA A 316 26.79 33.38 11.56
N PRO A 317 26.89 34.38 10.67
CA PRO A 317 28.01 34.49 9.75
C PRO A 317 29.34 34.48 10.52
N GLY A 318 30.24 33.52 10.21
CA GLY A 318 31.57 33.41 10.81
C GLY A 318 31.75 32.34 11.91
N GLN A 319 30.69 31.73 12.44
CA GLN A 319 30.82 30.70 13.49
C GLN A 319 30.99 29.28 12.92
N GLN A 320 32.21 28.95 12.48
CA GLN A 320 32.51 27.69 11.76
C GLN A 320 32.41 26.43 12.63
N GLY A 321 32.95 26.44 13.85
CA GLY A 321 32.93 25.28 14.76
C GLY A 321 31.52 24.76 15.05
N THR A 322 30.53 25.66 15.06
CA THR A 322 29.12 25.29 15.29
C THR A 322 28.43 24.61 14.09
N ALA A 323 28.95 24.79 12.87
CA ALA A 323 28.31 24.28 11.66
C ALA A 323 28.47 22.77 11.51
N ALA A 324 29.64 22.22 11.85
CA ALA A 324 29.90 20.77 11.77
C ALA A 324 28.97 20.00 12.73
N GLY A 325 28.86 20.45 13.98
CA GLY A 325 27.91 19.89 14.95
C GLY A 325 26.45 19.95 14.48
N ARG A 326 26.01 21.08 13.89
CA ARG A 326 24.65 21.20 13.33
C ARG A 326 24.40 20.27 12.14
N VAL A 327 25.36 20.15 11.23
CA VAL A 327 25.25 19.21 10.09
C VAL A 327 25.24 17.76 10.61
N ALA A 328 26.07 17.42 11.60
CA ALA A 328 26.10 16.09 12.20
C ALA A 328 24.78 15.70 12.88
N LEU A 329 24.09 16.66 13.52
CA LEU A 329 22.77 16.46 14.15
C LEU A 329 21.65 16.08 13.18
N VAL A 330 21.86 16.29 11.87
CA VAL A 330 20.88 15.93 10.85
C VAL A 330 21.41 14.79 9.96
N ALA A 331 22.63 14.93 9.46
CA ALA A 331 23.24 13.99 8.52
C ALA A 331 23.36 12.59 9.12
N LEU A 332 23.95 12.46 10.32
CA LEU A 332 24.24 11.13 10.89
C LEU A 332 22.96 10.38 11.28
N PRO A 333 21.93 11.00 11.90
CA PRO A 333 20.65 10.34 12.13
C PRO A 333 19.91 9.94 10.85
N LEU A 334 19.94 10.77 9.80
CA LEU A 334 19.35 10.42 8.51
C LEU A 334 20.09 9.26 7.84
N VAL A 335 21.42 9.25 7.87
CA VAL A 335 22.23 8.14 7.33
C VAL A 335 21.92 6.85 8.09
N ALA A 336 21.87 6.88 9.43
CA ALA A 336 21.52 5.70 10.22
C ALA A 336 20.13 5.14 9.88
N LEU A 337 19.14 6.01 9.75
CA LEU A 337 17.78 5.65 9.32
C LEU A 337 17.76 4.99 7.94
N VAL A 338 18.44 5.59 6.97
CA VAL A 338 18.46 5.11 5.59
C VAL A 338 19.19 3.77 5.49
N MET A 339 20.31 3.63 6.19
CA MET A 339 21.08 2.39 6.21
C MET A 339 20.30 1.27 6.89
N ALA A 340 19.62 1.54 8.00
CA ALA A 340 18.75 0.55 8.64
C ALA A 340 17.69 0.01 7.67
N TYR A 341 17.05 0.89 6.88
CA TYR A 341 16.08 0.44 5.88
C TYR A 341 16.73 -0.30 4.71
N LEU A 342 17.89 0.14 4.22
CA LEU A 342 18.62 -0.56 3.17
C LEU A 342 18.98 -1.98 3.59
N MET A 343 19.43 -2.17 4.83
CA MET A 343 19.75 -3.49 5.38
C MET A 343 18.51 -4.38 5.48
N MET A 344 17.35 -3.84 5.89
CA MET A 344 16.10 -4.60 5.89
C MET A 344 15.65 -5.01 4.48
N VAL A 345 15.80 -4.09 3.51
CA VAL A 345 15.48 -4.35 2.10
C VAL A 345 16.38 -5.45 1.53
N ALA A 346 17.69 -5.38 1.75
CA ALA A 346 18.61 -6.41 1.31
C ALA A 346 18.31 -7.76 2.00
N TYR A 347 18.02 -7.74 3.30
CA TYR A 347 17.69 -8.94 4.07
C TYR A 347 16.48 -9.69 3.52
N GLY A 348 15.39 -8.95 3.22
CA GLY A 348 14.14 -9.53 2.78
C GLY A 348 14.02 -9.77 1.27
N ARG A 349 14.94 -9.26 0.43
CA ARG A 349 14.77 -9.26 -1.04
C ARG A 349 15.95 -9.78 -1.84
N ALA A 350 17.16 -9.86 -1.30
CA ALA A 350 18.32 -10.31 -2.08
C ALA A 350 18.21 -11.79 -2.53
N GLY A 351 17.52 -12.62 -1.74
CA GLY A 351 17.23 -14.02 -2.05
C GLY A 351 15.94 -14.24 -2.84
N PHE A 352 15.12 -13.19 -3.03
CA PHE A 352 13.86 -13.28 -3.78
C PHE A 352 14.07 -13.09 -5.28
N ARG A 353 14.91 -13.93 -5.87
CA ARG A 353 15.32 -13.85 -7.28
C ARG A 353 15.15 -15.18 -7.98
N ASP A 354 14.99 -15.14 -9.30
CA ASP A 354 14.89 -16.34 -10.11
C ASP A 354 16.18 -17.17 -10.06
N ALA A 355 16.04 -18.48 -10.28
CA ALA A 355 17.16 -19.40 -10.37
C ALA A 355 18.12 -19.08 -11.53
N SER A 356 17.78 -18.17 -12.44
CA SER A 356 18.69 -17.68 -13.50
C SER A 356 19.71 -16.65 -13.01
N VAL A 357 19.50 -16.03 -11.84
CA VAL A 357 20.38 -14.97 -11.27
C VAL A 357 21.44 -15.61 -10.38
N GLN A 358 22.61 -15.90 -10.96
CA GLN A 358 23.65 -16.72 -10.34
C GLN A 358 24.95 -15.95 -10.04
N THR A 359 25.32 -15.00 -10.89
CA THR A 359 26.59 -14.26 -10.75
C THR A 359 26.43 -12.99 -9.91
N GLY A 360 27.50 -12.54 -9.26
CA GLY A 360 27.43 -11.34 -8.43
C GLY A 360 27.02 -10.06 -9.18
N LEU A 361 27.39 -9.93 -10.45
CA LEU A 361 26.96 -8.81 -11.29
C LEU A 361 25.47 -8.90 -11.65
N GLN A 362 24.94 -10.11 -11.84
CA GLN A 362 23.49 -10.30 -12.01
C GLN A 362 22.73 -10.00 -10.72
N VAL A 363 23.28 -10.32 -9.54
CA VAL A 363 22.68 -9.92 -8.25
C VAL A 363 22.67 -8.41 -8.08
N TYR A 364 23.75 -7.73 -8.48
CA TYR A 364 23.81 -6.27 -8.54
C TYR A 364 22.73 -5.69 -9.45
N ALA A 365 22.65 -6.16 -10.70
CA ALA A 365 21.66 -5.72 -11.67
C ALA A 365 20.22 -6.01 -11.21
N PHE A 366 19.99 -7.18 -10.60
CA PHE A 366 18.72 -7.55 -10.00
C PHE A 366 18.31 -6.58 -8.87
N GLY A 367 19.25 -6.27 -7.97
CA GLY A 367 19.05 -5.25 -6.94
C GLY A 367 18.70 -3.89 -7.53
N TYR A 368 19.42 -3.49 -8.58
CA TYR A 368 19.21 -2.23 -9.29
C TYR A 368 17.79 -2.10 -9.87
N GLN A 369 17.33 -3.13 -10.60
CA GLN A 369 16.12 -3.07 -11.42
C GLN A 369 14.81 -3.21 -10.62
N ARG A 370 14.84 -3.94 -9.49
CA ARG A 370 13.61 -4.35 -8.79
C ARG A 370 12.67 -3.18 -8.40
N PHE A 371 13.22 -2.12 -7.82
CA PHE A 371 12.48 -0.90 -7.44
C PHE A 371 13.45 0.19 -7.01
N HIS A 372 13.03 1.45 -7.11
CA HIS A 372 13.85 2.57 -6.68
C HIS A 372 13.84 2.74 -5.16
N PHE A 373 15.03 2.60 -4.55
CA PHE A 373 15.26 2.90 -3.14
C PHE A 373 15.45 4.41 -2.90
N PHE A 374 14.34 5.16 -2.96
CA PHE A 374 14.40 6.62 -2.88
C PHE A 374 14.85 7.15 -1.51
N TRP A 375 14.78 6.36 -0.43
CA TRP A 375 15.20 6.79 0.92
C TRP A 375 16.65 7.32 0.95
N LEU A 376 17.52 6.67 0.19
CA LEU A 376 18.94 7.03 0.14
C LEU A 376 19.21 8.39 -0.48
N THR A 377 18.33 8.85 -1.35
CA THR A 377 18.46 10.17 -1.98
C THR A 377 18.34 11.31 -0.95
N LEU A 378 17.71 11.08 0.21
CA LEU A 378 17.66 12.07 1.29
C LEU A 378 19.03 12.32 1.92
N ALA A 379 19.98 11.40 1.79
CA ALA A 379 21.31 11.53 2.38
C ALA A 379 22.27 12.37 1.51
N LEU A 380 22.06 12.42 0.19
CA LEU A 380 22.94 13.13 -0.75
C LEU A 380 23.10 14.63 -0.45
N PRO A 381 22.03 15.41 -0.17
CA PRO A 381 22.17 16.80 0.26
C PRO A 381 23.06 16.98 1.48
N TRP A 382 23.04 16.01 2.39
CA TRP A 382 23.82 16.04 3.62
C TRP A 382 25.27 15.62 3.43
N ALA A 383 25.57 14.76 2.45
CA ALA A 383 26.95 14.53 2.01
C ALA A 383 27.58 15.83 1.45
N VAL A 384 26.82 16.56 0.62
CA VAL A 384 27.27 17.85 0.08
C VAL A 384 27.44 18.90 1.19
N ALA A 385 26.49 18.99 2.13
CA ALA A 385 26.58 19.89 3.27
C ALA A 385 27.79 19.58 4.17
N ALA A 386 28.04 18.29 4.45
CA ALA A 386 29.18 17.84 5.23
C ALA A 386 30.51 18.17 4.54
N ALA A 387 30.63 17.87 3.24
CA ALA A 387 31.81 18.22 2.46
C ALA A 387 32.06 19.74 2.46
N ALA A 388 31.02 20.55 2.33
CA ALA A 388 31.13 22.02 2.34
C ALA A 388 31.62 22.59 3.68
N VAL A 389 31.26 21.96 4.81
CA VAL A 389 31.74 22.37 6.14
C VAL A 389 33.17 21.88 6.37
N LEU A 390 33.48 20.63 6.03
CA LEU A 390 34.82 20.05 6.18
C LEU A 390 35.87 20.80 5.35
N TRP A 391 35.53 21.13 4.09
CA TRP A 391 36.38 21.90 3.18
C TRP A 391 36.75 23.28 3.70
N ARG A 392 35.85 23.93 4.45
CA ARG A 392 36.13 25.23 5.09
C ARG A 392 37.05 25.09 6.29
N SER A 393 36.84 24.07 7.12
CA SER A 393 37.65 23.88 8.32
C SER A 393 39.14 23.58 8.05
N GLY A 394 39.48 23.10 6.85
CA GLY A 394 40.87 22.88 6.43
C GLY A 394 41.59 24.12 5.87
N GLN A 395 40.91 25.25 5.67
CA GLN A 395 41.51 26.47 5.16
C GLN A 395 41.82 27.42 6.33
N SER A 396 43.09 27.46 6.74
CA SER A 396 43.60 28.33 7.81
C SER A 396 43.29 29.82 7.52
N ASP A 397 42.94 30.57 8.56
CA ASP A 397 42.39 31.95 8.58
C ASP A 397 43.28 33.08 7.99
N GLY A 398 44.32 32.78 7.20
CA GLY A 398 45.40 33.73 6.92
C GLY A 398 45.42 34.49 5.59
N VAL A 399 44.69 34.10 4.53
CA VAL A 399 44.95 34.68 3.19
C VAL A 399 43.67 35.03 2.41
N SER A 400 43.65 36.26 1.89
CA SER A 400 42.70 36.87 0.93
C SER A 400 42.27 35.96 -0.25
N GLY A 401 43.00 34.87 -0.51
CA GLY A 401 42.64 33.81 -1.46
C GLY A 401 41.44 32.93 -1.08
N SER A 402 40.98 32.95 0.19
CA SER A 402 39.96 32.01 0.69
C SER A 402 38.57 32.13 0.03
N ARG A 403 38.23 33.30 -0.51
CA ARG A 403 36.97 33.47 -1.25
C ARG A 403 37.01 32.83 -2.63
N ARG A 404 38.17 32.81 -3.29
CA ARG A 404 38.34 32.29 -4.66
C ARG A 404 38.41 30.76 -4.65
N SER A 405 39.13 30.17 -3.70
CA SER A 405 39.19 28.72 -3.48
C SER A 405 37.82 28.11 -3.12
N ASN A 406 37.02 28.79 -2.30
CA ASN A 406 35.68 28.34 -1.92
C ASN A 406 34.71 28.37 -3.13
N LEU A 407 34.82 29.37 -4.02
CA LEU A 407 34.02 29.42 -5.24
C LEU A 407 34.37 28.26 -6.19
N ILE A 408 35.65 27.95 -6.36
CA ILE A 408 36.11 26.83 -7.22
C ILE A 408 35.55 25.50 -6.70
N GLY A 409 35.67 25.22 -5.41
CA GLY A 409 35.13 23.99 -4.81
C GLY A 409 33.61 23.87 -4.99
N VAL A 410 32.87 24.96 -4.77
CA VAL A 410 31.43 25.02 -4.99
C VAL A 410 31.04 24.77 -6.45
N VAL A 411 31.76 25.38 -7.40
CA VAL A 411 31.53 25.17 -8.84
C VAL A 411 31.87 23.75 -9.25
N ALA A 412 32.96 23.17 -8.73
CA ALA A 412 33.34 21.78 -9.01
C ALA A 412 32.30 20.77 -8.50
N ILE A 413 31.81 20.95 -7.27
CA ILE A 413 30.74 20.09 -6.72
C ILE A 413 29.46 20.23 -7.55
N LEU A 414 29.07 21.46 -7.92
CA LEU A 414 27.89 21.68 -8.74
C LEU A 414 28.04 21.00 -10.11
N ALA A 415 29.19 21.18 -10.77
CA ALA A 415 29.48 20.56 -12.05
C ALA A 415 29.44 19.03 -11.96
N LEU A 416 29.99 18.45 -10.89
CA LEU A 416 29.94 17.00 -10.64
C LEU A 416 28.50 16.52 -10.44
N LEU A 417 27.68 17.23 -9.65
CA LEU A 417 26.28 16.87 -9.44
C LEU A 417 25.46 16.96 -10.74
N MET A 418 25.69 18.00 -11.55
CA MET A 418 25.01 18.15 -12.84
C MET A 418 25.46 17.10 -13.84
N ALA A 419 26.76 16.83 -13.93
CA ALA A 419 27.32 15.79 -14.79
C ALA A 419 26.79 14.40 -14.40
N LEU A 420 26.76 14.09 -13.09
CA LEU A 420 26.19 12.84 -12.60
C LEU A 420 24.70 12.76 -12.89
N GLY A 421 23.93 13.84 -12.66
CA GLY A 421 22.50 13.87 -12.95
C GLY A 421 22.18 13.66 -14.44
N LEU A 422 22.98 14.25 -15.33
CA LEU A 422 22.85 14.04 -16.79
C LEU A 422 23.24 12.62 -17.19
N LEU A 423 24.39 12.13 -16.72
CA LEU A 423 24.88 10.77 -17.00
C LEU A 423 23.90 9.69 -16.54
N ARG A 424 23.13 9.97 -15.48
CA ARG A 424 22.18 9.04 -14.87
C ARG A 424 20.73 9.32 -15.26
N SER A 425 20.49 10.17 -16.27
CA SER A 425 19.16 10.54 -16.77
C SER A 425 18.19 11.03 -15.68
N VAL A 426 18.71 11.69 -14.63
CA VAL A 426 17.88 12.22 -13.52
C VAL A 426 16.94 13.30 -14.03
N PHE A 427 17.39 14.10 -15.01
CA PHE A 427 16.61 15.19 -15.58
C PHE A 427 15.65 14.76 -16.71
N ASP A 428 15.65 13.48 -17.11
CA ASP A 428 14.80 12.97 -18.19
C ASP A 428 13.39 12.61 -17.69
N VAL A 429 12.69 13.64 -17.20
CA VAL A 429 11.38 13.51 -16.54
C VAL A 429 10.33 12.97 -17.52
N ALA A 430 10.26 13.54 -18.73
CA ALA A 430 9.17 13.29 -19.67
C ALA A 430 9.21 11.90 -20.31
N THR A 431 10.40 11.37 -20.59
CA THR A 431 10.55 10.07 -21.26
C THR A 431 9.97 8.94 -20.42
N ILE A 432 10.23 8.95 -19.10
CA ILE A 432 9.77 7.90 -18.19
C ILE A 432 8.24 7.90 -18.03
N TYR A 433 7.63 9.08 -17.85
CA TYR A 433 6.16 9.16 -17.80
C TYR A 433 5.51 8.75 -19.13
N ARG A 434 6.15 9.07 -20.26
CA ARG A 434 5.67 8.64 -21.58
C ARG A 434 5.76 7.14 -21.75
N SER A 435 6.87 6.51 -21.37
CA SER A 435 6.99 5.04 -21.43
C SER A 435 5.99 4.35 -20.51
N GLY A 436 5.77 4.91 -19.31
CA GLY A 436 4.74 4.44 -18.40
C GLY A 436 3.34 4.51 -19.02
N SER A 437 3.01 5.62 -19.70
CA SER A 437 1.73 5.77 -20.42
C SER A 437 1.53 4.70 -21.50
N VAL A 438 2.56 4.37 -22.28
CA VAL A 438 2.49 3.30 -23.30
C VAL A 438 2.22 1.96 -22.64
N PHE A 439 2.95 1.62 -21.57
CA PHE A 439 2.72 0.39 -20.81
C PHE A 439 1.30 0.31 -20.22
N ARG A 440 0.74 1.44 -19.75
CA ARG A 440 -0.65 1.52 -19.28
C ARG A 440 -1.66 1.36 -20.41
N ALA A 441 -1.37 1.86 -21.60
CA ALA A 441 -2.24 1.69 -22.76
C ALA A 441 -2.36 0.21 -23.15
N GLU A 442 -1.27 -0.56 -23.07
CA GLU A 442 -1.27 -2.02 -23.29
C GLU A 442 -2.15 -2.75 -22.25
N GLN A 443 -2.05 -2.35 -20.97
CA GLN A 443 -2.92 -2.88 -19.92
C GLN A 443 -4.40 -2.60 -20.19
N TRP A 444 -4.71 -1.36 -20.59
CA TRP A 444 -6.07 -0.98 -20.98
C TRP A 444 -6.58 -1.77 -22.17
N ALA A 445 -5.76 -1.98 -23.20
CA ALA A 445 -6.12 -2.75 -24.38
C ALA A 445 -6.48 -4.20 -24.02
N CYS A 446 -5.65 -4.87 -23.19
CA CYS A 446 -5.95 -6.22 -22.69
C CYS A 446 -7.29 -6.26 -21.94
N LEU A 447 -7.50 -5.30 -21.04
CA LEU A 447 -8.72 -5.21 -20.25
C LEU A 447 -9.95 -4.99 -21.12
N GLN A 448 -9.90 -4.03 -22.05
CA GLN A 448 -11.02 -3.70 -22.94
C GLN A 448 -11.36 -4.84 -23.91
N GLN A 449 -10.36 -5.61 -24.36
CA GLN A 449 -10.57 -6.75 -25.25
C GLN A 449 -11.31 -7.90 -24.56
N GLN A 450 -11.01 -8.16 -23.28
CA GLN A 450 -11.62 -9.26 -22.53
C GLN A 450 -12.88 -8.82 -21.77
N TRP A 451 -13.06 -7.52 -21.55
CA TRP A 451 -14.23 -6.97 -20.87
C TRP A 451 -15.52 -7.25 -21.64
N GLY A 452 -16.49 -7.87 -20.98
CA GLY A 452 -17.77 -8.23 -21.58
C GLY A 452 -17.76 -9.52 -22.42
N SER A 453 -16.62 -10.21 -22.52
CA SER A 453 -16.52 -11.50 -23.22
C SER A 453 -17.24 -12.66 -22.53
N GLY A 454 -17.49 -12.54 -21.22
CA GLY A 454 -18.04 -13.63 -20.38
C GLY A 454 -16.99 -14.60 -19.85
N GLU A 455 -15.75 -14.51 -20.35
CA GLU A 455 -14.62 -15.31 -19.89
C GLU A 455 -13.84 -14.61 -18.75
N PRO A 456 -13.08 -15.36 -17.93
CA PRO A 456 -12.17 -14.80 -16.93
C PRO A 456 -11.17 -13.81 -17.54
N ILE A 457 -11.03 -12.63 -16.92
CA ILE A 457 -10.11 -11.60 -17.39
C ILE A 457 -8.69 -11.95 -16.93
N ARG A 458 -7.84 -12.36 -17.89
CA ARG A 458 -6.46 -12.75 -17.67
C ARG A 458 -5.53 -11.78 -18.38
N CYS A 459 -5.15 -10.73 -17.67
CA CYS A 459 -4.09 -9.81 -18.11
C CYS A 459 -2.84 -10.10 -17.27
N PRO A 460 -1.79 -10.72 -17.85
CA PRO A 460 -0.60 -11.17 -17.10
C PRO A 460 0.05 -10.09 -16.25
N ILE A 461 -0.08 -8.84 -16.68
CA ILE A 461 0.53 -7.68 -16.05
C ILE A 461 -0.16 -7.31 -14.71
N PHE A 462 -1.38 -7.77 -14.44
CA PHE A 462 -2.08 -7.48 -13.17
C PHE A 462 -1.62 -8.36 -12.00
N ASP A 463 -0.77 -9.36 -12.22
CA ASP A 463 -0.37 -10.34 -11.19
C ASP A 463 -1.58 -11.02 -10.52
N LEU A 464 -2.67 -11.18 -11.29
CA LEU A 464 -3.90 -11.85 -10.87
C LEU A 464 -4.22 -12.98 -11.85
N PRO A 465 -4.57 -14.19 -11.37
CA PRO A 465 -4.99 -15.29 -12.23
C PRO A 465 -6.34 -15.01 -12.91
N ASP A 466 -7.20 -14.21 -12.28
CA ASP A 466 -8.46 -13.71 -12.81
C ASP A 466 -8.80 -12.35 -12.17
N ALA A 467 -8.89 -11.30 -13.00
CA ALA A 467 -9.19 -9.93 -12.55
C ALA A 467 -10.69 -9.62 -12.49
N THR A 468 -11.57 -10.55 -12.90
CA THR A 468 -13.02 -10.32 -13.03
C THR A 468 -13.64 -9.86 -11.71
N GLY A 469 -13.37 -10.57 -10.61
CA GLY A 469 -13.88 -10.21 -9.28
C GLY A 469 -13.42 -8.84 -8.81
N ALA A 470 -12.15 -8.50 -9.06
CA ALA A 470 -11.58 -7.21 -8.71
C ALA A 470 -12.28 -6.05 -9.44
N ILE A 471 -12.56 -6.21 -10.75
CA ILE A 471 -13.24 -5.19 -11.56
C ILE A 471 -14.70 -5.03 -11.13
N LEU A 472 -15.40 -6.15 -10.87
CA LEU A 472 -16.79 -6.11 -10.38
C LEU A 472 -16.87 -5.39 -9.03
N HIS A 473 -15.94 -5.68 -8.11
CA HIS A 473 -15.86 -4.97 -6.85
C HIS A 473 -15.55 -3.49 -7.05
N ALA A 474 -14.59 -3.15 -7.93
CA ALA A 474 -14.25 -1.78 -8.26
C ALA A 474 -15.46 -0.99 -8.80
N GLN A 475 -16.29 -1.61 -9.66
CA GLN A 475 -17.53 -1.01 -10.15
C GLN A 475 -18.53 -0.78 -9.02
N GLN A 476 -18.69 -1.74 -8.12
CA GLN A 476 -19.63 -1.66 -6.99
C GLN A 476 -19.30 -0.51 -6.03
N ILE A 477 -18.00 -0.25 -5.79
CA ILE A 477 -17.55 0.84 -4.93
C ILE A 477 -17.34 2.15 -5.70
N GLY A 478 -17.71 2.21 -6.99
CA GLY A 478 -17.64 3.42 -7.81
C GLY A 478 -16.22 3.89 -8.12
N ALA A 479 -15.26 2.97 -8.24
CA ALA A 479 -13.88 3.29 -8.58
C ALA A 479 -13.78 4.01 -9.93
N SER A 480 -13.03 5.11 -10.00
CA SER A 480 -13.06 6.05 -11.12
C SER A 480 -12.63 5.43 -12.44
N PHE A 481 -11.62 4.56 -12.42
CA PHE A 481 -11.10 3.91 -13.64
C PHE A 481 -12.19 3.11 -14.36
N THR A 482 -13.15 2.54 -13.62
CA THR A 482 -14.22 1.72 -14.20
C THR A 482 -15.14 2.50 -15.12
N ARG A 483 -15.16 3.84 -15.03
CA ARG A 483 -15.93 4.73 -15.94
C ARG A 483 -15.38 4.75 -17.36
N GLN A 484 -14.12 4.33 -17.54
CA GLN A 484 -13.45 4.27 -18.85
C GLN A 484 -13.64 2.93 -19.54
N LEU A 485 -14.17 1.92 -18.83
CA LEU A 485 -14.59 0.69 -19.47
C LEU A 485 -15.75 1.01 -20.41
N PRO A 486 -15.73 0.52 -21.67
CA PRO A 486 -16.85 0.68 -22.56
C PRO A 486 -18.12 0.25 -21.85
N LEU A 487 -19.21 1.00 -22.06
CA LEU A 487 -20.56 0.56 -21.71
C LEU A 487 -20.95 -0.62 -22.63
N GLY A 488 -20.19 -1.70 -22.60
CA GLY A 488 -20.43 -2.92 -23.35
C GLY A 488 -21.42 -3.78 -22.60
N ALA A 489 -22.71 -3.46 -22.70
CA ALA A 489 -23.89 -4.18 -22.18
C ALA A 489 -23.88 -4.55 -20.67
N THR A 490 -22.77 -4.48 -19.97
CA THR A 490 -22.54 -4.79 -18.55
C THR A 490 -22.74 -3.53 -17.73
N THR A 491 -23.91 -2.90 -17.88
CA THR A 491 -24.47 -2.22 -16.70
C THR A 491 -24.46 -3.28 -15.60
N PRO A 492 -23.85 -3.03 -14.42
CA PRO A 492 -23.99 -3.95 -13.31
C PRO A 492 -25.47 -4.21 -13.17
N GLY A 493 -25.86 -5.46 -13.34
CA GLY A 493 -27.24 -5.85 -13.18
C GLY A 493 -27.71 -5.25 -11.86
N ARG A 494 -28.82 -4.50 -11.87
CA ARG A 494 -29.41 -4.08 -10.60
C ARG A 494 -29.54 -5.35 -9.76
N PRO A 495 -29.09 -5.36 -8.49
CA PRO A 495 -29.29 -6.52 -7.65
C PRO A 495 -30.79 -6.81 -7.64
N LEU A 496 -31.18 -7.92 -8.27
CA LEU A 496 -32.58 -8.34 -8.30
C LEU A 496 -32.97 -8.85 -6.91
N LEU A 497 -31.98 -9.42 -6.21
CA LEU A 497 -32.11 -9.85 -4.83
C LEU A 497 -30.82 -9.52 -4.09
N HIS A 498 -30.96 -8.78 -2.98
CA HIS A 498 -29.91 -8.57 -2.01
C HIS A 498 -30.47 -8.88 -0.63
N TRP A 499 -29.98 -9.96 -0.04
CA TRP A 499 -30.37 -10.41 1.30
C TRP A 499 -29.12 -10.48 2.18
N SER A 500 -29.22 -9.96 3.40
CA SER A 500 -28.15 -10.02 4.40
C SER A 500 -28.73 -10.34 5.76
N ALA A 501 -28.09 -11.27 6.47
CA ALA A 501 -28.50 -11.68 7.80
C ALA A 501 -28.41 -10.54 8.84
N ASP A 502 -27.52 -9.57 8.61
CA ASP A 502 -27.28 -8.45 9.54
C ASP A 502 -28.24 -7.26 9.27
N GLY A 503 -28.96 -7.26 8.15
CA GLY A 503 -29.92 -6.21 7.76
C GLY A 503 -31.29 -6.31 8.44
N ALA A 504 -31.61 -7.45 9.08
CA ALA A 504 -32.90 -7.65 9.76
C ALA A 504 -33.10 -6.74 11.00
N ALA A 505 -32.04 -6.08 11.48
CA ALA A 505 -32.10 -5.13 12.60
C ALA A 505 -32.26 -3.66 12.15
N ALA A 506 -32.14 -3.33 10.86
CA ALA A 506 -32.25 -1.97 10.35
C ALA A 506 -33.22 -1.92 9.16
N GLY A 507 -34.48 -1.63 9.46
CA GLY A 507 -35.56 -1.63 8.49
C GLY A 507 -35.37 -0.63 7.34
N THR A 508 -34.93 -1.13 6.19
CA THR A 508 -35.29 -0.60 4.86
C THR A 508 -35.31 -1.78 3.88
N ALA A 509 -36.39 -2.55 3.91
CA ALA A 509 -36.75 -3.42 2.80
C ALA A 509 -37.34 -2.52 1.70
N THR A 510 -36.57 -2.25 0.64
CA THR A 510 -37.16 -1.69 -0.58
C THR A 510 -38.03 -2.76 -1.22
N ALA A 511 -39.32 -2.46 -1.34
CA ALA A 511 -40.41 -3.37 -1.65
C ALA A 511 -40.22 -4.18 -2.95
N GLY A 512 -40.65 -5.44 -2.89
CA GLY A 512 -40.77 -6.33 -4.05
C GLY A 512 -40.68 -7.83 -3.78
N ALA A 513 -40.70 -8.29 -2.52
CA ALA A 513 -40.81 -9.71 -2.19
C ALA A 513 -41.92 -9.90 -1.15
N ALA A 514 -43.12 -10.23 -1.64
CA ALA A 514 -44.21 -10.67 -0.78
C ALA A 514 -43.86 -12.03 -0.17
N ALA A 515 -44.32 -12.24 1.07
CA ALA A 515 -44.04 -13.40 1.91
C ALA A 515 -44.03 -14.74 1.14
N VAL A 516 -42.87 -15.40 1.15
CA VAL A 516 -42.76 -16.82 0.81
C VAL A 516 -43.33 -17.60 2.00
N ASP A 517 -44.33 -18.41 1.74
CA ASP A 517 -45.05 -19.23 2.71
C ASP A 517 -44.09 -20.25 3.35
N THR A 518 -43.67 -19.99 4.60
CA THR A 518 -42.75 -20.84 5.37
C THR A 518 -43.51 -21.94 6.07
N ALA A 519 -44.08 -22.88 5.30
CA ALA A 519 -44.53 -24.14 5.85
C ALA A 519 -43.34 -25.12 5.95
N ALA A 520 -42.99 -25.44 7.20
CA ALA A 520 -42.11 -26.53 7.67
C ALA A 520 -40.59 -26.26 7.79
N VAL A 521 -40.20 -25.31 8.67
CA VAL A 521 -39.29 -25.59 9.81
C VAL A 521 -39.76 -24.71 10.98
N GLY A 522 -40.32 -25.33 12.02
CA GLY A 522 -40.77 -24.62 13.21
C GLY A 522 -39.60 -24.10 14.05
N ALA A 523 -39.32 -22.81 13.97
CA ALA A 523 -38.93 -21.93 15.08
C ALA A 523 -38.74 -20.50 14.54
N ALA A 524 -39.65 -19.62 14.94
CA ALA A 524 -39.74 -18.24 14.50
C ALA A 524 -38.59 -17.35 15.03
N GLY A 525 -38.04 -16.54 14.13
CA GLY A 525 -37.21 -15.38 14.44
C GLY A 525 -37.06 -14.52 13.18
N ALA A 526 -37.27 -13.21 13.28
CA ALA A 526 -37.09 -12.26 12.19
C ALA A 526 -35.69 -12.40 11.59
N GLY A 527 -35.60 -12.66 10.27
CA GLY A 527 -34.35 -13.02 9.59
C GLY A 527 -34.34 -14.41 8.95
N ALA A 528 -35.50 -15.09 8.89
CA ALA A 528 -35.63 -16.38 8.21
C ALA A 528 -35.13 -16.28 6.76
N MET A 529 -34.18 -17.15 6.42
CA MET A 529 -33.62 -17.25 5.09
C MET A 529 -34.68 -17.66 4.08
N PRO A 530 -34.73 -17.07 2.87
CA PRO A 530 -35.52 -17.63 1.79
C PRO A 530 -34.88 -18.97 1.36
N GLY A 531 -35.69 -20.02 1.25
CA GLY A 531 -35.26 -21.34 0.77
C GLY A 531 -35.51 -22.49 1.75
N ARG A 532 -35.50 -23.71 1.22
CA ARG A 532 -35.73 -24.97 1.92
C ARG A 532 -34.41 -25.74 2.03
N LEU A 533 -34.03 -26.11 3.25
CA LEU A 533 -32.90 -27.02 3.45
C LEU A 533 -33.40 -28.47 3.39
N LEU A 534 -32.84 -29.25 2.46
CA LEU A 534 -33.04 -30.68 2.30
C LEU A 534 -31.90 -31.41 3.01
N ASP A 535 -32.21 -32.54 3.62
CA ASP A 535 -31.25 -33.38 4.37
C ASP A 535 -30.54 -32.65 5.52
N ALA A 536 -31.27 -31.74 6.17
CA ALA A 536 -30.87 -31.08 7.40
C ALA A 536 -31.21 -31.94 8.62
N GLN A 537 -30.28 -32.02 9.58
CA GLN A 537 -30.64 -32.48 10.91
C GLN A 537 -31.55 -31.42 11.55
N PRO A 538 -32.61 -31.79 12.31
CA PRO A 538 -33.55 -30.84 12.93
C PRO A 538 -32.93 -29.94 14.02
N GLN A 539 -31.61 -29.92 14.15
CA GLN A 539 -30.87 -29.13 15.12
C GLN A 539 -30.43 -27.81 14.48
N ALA A 540 -31.19 -26.74 14.75
CA ALA A 540 -30.79 -25.36 14.49
C ALA A 540 -30.47 -24.67 15.82
N ILE A 541 -29.42 -23.85 15.85
CA ILE A 541 -29.10 -23.00 17.00
C ILE A 541 -28.96 -21.56 16.51
N GLY A 542 -30.03 -20.78 16.66
CA GLY A 542 -30.10 -19.42 16.10
C GLY A 542 -29.95 -19.44 14.57
N PRO A 543 -29.06 -18.62 13.98
CA PRO A 543 -28.85 -18.57 12.52
C PRO A 543 -27.98 -19.72 11.98
N TRP A 544 -27.52 -20.64 12.84
CA TRP A 544 -26.67 -21.76 12.45
C TRP A 544 -27.49 -23.02 12.19
N LEU A 545 -27.23 -23.64 11.05
CA LEU A 545 -27.86 -24.87 10.58
C LEU A 545 -26.84 -26.00 10.61
N ARG A 546 -27.23 -27.16 11.15
CA ARG A 546 -26.41 -28.37 11.10
C ARG A 546 -26.74 -29.16 9.83
N THR A 547 -25.77 -29.25 8.92
CA THR A 547 -25.91 -30.01 7.68
C THR A 547 -25.79 -31.51 7.92
N GLY A 548 -26.53 -32.31 7.14
CA GLY A 548 -26.32 -33.75 6.98
C GLY A 548 -25.10 -34.06 6.10
N ARG A 549 -25.02 -35.29 5.56
CA ARG A 549 -23.94 -35.69 4.64
C ARG A 549 -24.14 -35.14 3.23
N ASP A 550 -25.40 -34.92 2.83
CA ASP A 550 -25.80 -34.37 1.53
C ASP A 550 -26.78 -33.21 1.71
N ALA A 551 -26.47 -32.26 2.60
CA ALA A 551 -27.39 -31.15 2.82
C ALA A 551 -27.46 -30.25 1.58
N GLN A 552 -28.66 -30.05 1.06
CA GLN A 552 -28.91 -29.18 -0.08
C GLN A 552 -29.77 -28.02 0.37
N TRP A 553 -29.34 -26.80 0.10
CA TRP A 553 -30.15 -25.62 0.30
C TRP A 553 -30.78 -25.22 -1.02
N LEU A 554 -32.10 -25.41 -1.12
CA LEU A 554 -32.89 -25.09 -2.30
C LEU A 554 -33.58 -23.74 -2.10
N LEU A 555 -33.10 -22.72 -2.78
CA LEU A 555 -33.77 -21.43 -2.85
C LEU A 555 -34.77 -21.46 -4.01
N ASP A 556 -36.05 -21.59 -3.67
CA ASP A 556 -37.15 -21.47 -4.62
C ASP A 556 -37.60 -20.00 -4.72
N LEU A 557 -37.28 -19.38 -5.84
CA LEU A 557 -37.64 -18.00 -6.18
C LEU A 557 -38.98 -17.96 -6.95
N SER A 558 -39.62 -19.11 -7.21
CA SER A 558 -40.86 -19.20 -7.99
C SER A 558 -42.09 -18.66 -7.24
N ALA A 559 -41.99 -18.58 -5.91
CA ALA A 559 -43.07 -18.10 -5.06
C ALA A 559 -43.43 -16.63 -5.32
N ASP A 560 -42.50 -15.84 -5.85
CA ASP A 560 -42.76 -14.47 -6.27
C ASP A 560 -42.91 -14.42 -7.79
N ALA A 561 -44.14 -14.26 -8.27
CA ALA A 561 -44.45 -14.22 -9.69
C ALA A 561 -43.78 -13.05 -10.43
N ALA A 562 -43.61 -11.90 -9.78
CA ALA A 562 -42.96 -10.73 -10.38
C ALA A 562 -41.45 -10.96 -10.49
N LEU A 563 -40.83 -11.52 -9.44
CA LEU A 563 -39.44 -11.94 -9.46
C LEU A 563 -39.22 -13.02 -10.52
N THR A 564 -40.04 -14.08 -10.55
CA THR A 564 -39.97 -15.17 -11.53
C THR A 564 -40.02 -14.65 -12.96
N GLN A 565 -40.91 -13.69 -13.25
CA GLN A 565 -41.02 -13.08 -14.57
C GLN A 565 -39.80 -12.19 -14.90
N ALA A 566 -39.16 -11.59 -13.89
CA ALA A 566 -37.92 -10.85 -14.06
C ALA A 566 -36.71 -11.80 -14.25
N LEU A 567 -36.65 -12.91 -13.52
CA LEU A 567 -35.60 -13.93 -13.61
C LEU A 567 -35.65 -14.69 -14.94
N ALA A 568 -36.85 -14.99 -15.45
CA ALA A 568 -37.05 -15.62 -16.75
C ALA A 568 -36.55 -14.75 -17.92
N ARG A 569 -36.53 -13.43 -17.71
CA ARG A 569 -35.98 -12.44 -18.64
C ARG A 569 -34.56 -12.04 -18.28
N CYS A 570 -34.02 -12.43 -17.13
CA CYS A 570 -32.71 -12.03 -16.68
C CYS A 570 -31.60 -12.88 -17.31
N GLN A 571 -30.59 -12.24 -17.89
CA GLN A 571 -29.26 -12.82 -18.02
C GLN A 571 -28.50 -12.62 -16.69
N VAL A 572 -28.36 -13.68 -15.90
CA VAL A 572 -27.60 -13.62 -14.64
C VAL A 572 -26.17 -13.20 -14.93
N LEU A 573 -25.60 -12.37 -14.06
CA LEU A 573 -24.22 -11.88 -14.15
C LEU A 573 -23.36 -12.38 -12.98
N ASP A 574 -23.93 -12.39 -11.77
CA ASP A 574 -23.22 -12.73 -10.52
C ASP A 574 -24.20 -13.35 -9.52
N VAL A 575 -23.78 -14.44 -8.88
CA VAL A 575 -24.41 -14.98 -7.68
C VAL A 575 -23.33 -15.01 -6.61
N ALA A 576 -23.43 -14.12 -5.63
CA ALA A 576 -22.54 -14.09 -4.48
C ALA A 576 -23.25 -14.63 -3.26
N VAL A 577 -22.64 -15.60 -2.59
CA VAL A 577 -23.16 -16.22 -1.37
C VAL A 577 -22.10 -16.04 -0.29
N SER A 578 -22.42 -15.31 0.76
CA SER A 578 -21.55 -15.17 1.93
C SER A 578 -21.94 -16.22 2.96
N LEU A 579 -20.98 -17.06 3.34
CA LEU A 579 -21.19 -18.20 4.24
C LEU A 579 -20.17 -18.18 5.38
N GLN A 580 -20.60 -18.67 6.53
CA GLN A 580 -19.78 -19.00 7.68
C GLN A 580 -19.92 -20.50 7.93
N ALA A 581 -18.80 -21.17 8.16
CA ALA A 581 -18.72 -22.61 8.30
C ALA A 581 -17.88 -22.96 9.53
N SER A 582 -18.27 -24.02 10.26
CA SER A 582 -17.54 -24.45 11.46
C SER A 582 -16.26 -25.23 11.18
N ARG A 583 -16.08 -25.71 9.95
CA ARG A 583 -14.93 -26.54 9.54
C ARG A 583 -14.69 -26.43 8.03
N PRO A 584 -13.49 -26.80 7.53
CA PRO A 584 -13.25 -26.89 6.10
C PRO A 584 -14.22 -27.85 5.42
N GLY A 585 -14.56 -27.54 4.19
CA GLY A 585 -15.48 -28.32 3.37
C GLY A 585 -15.46 -27.86 1.92
N ALA A 586 -16.31 -28.45 1.09
CA ALA A 586 -16.55 -27.98 -0.27
C ALA A 586 -17.99 -27.49 -0.38
N LEU A 587 -18.20 -26.35 -1.02
CA LEU A 587 -19.52 -25.89 -1.41
C LEU A 587 -19.67 -26.12 -2.91
N GLN A 588 -20.77 -26.73 -3.33
CA GLN A 588 -21.13 -26.81 -4.73
C GLN A 588 -22.43 -26.05 -4.97
N VAL A 589 -22.43 -25.14 -5.94
CA VAL A 589 -23.65 -24.43 -6.32
C VAL A 589 -24.14 -24.98 -7.65
N PHE A 590 -25.40 -25.39 -7.66
CA PHE A 590 -26.14 -25.91 -8.80
C PHE A 590 -27.29 -24.98 -9.14
N PHE A 591 -27.55 -24.81 -10.43
CA PHE A 591 -28.71 -24.09 -10.91
C PHE A 591 -29.20 -24.72 -12.21
N ALA A 592 -30.49 -24.58 -12.50
CA ALA A 592 -31.05 -25.05 -13.76
C ALA A 592 -31.20 -23.85 -14.72
N PRO A 593 -30.51 -23.81 -15.88
CA PRO A 593 -30.82 -22.82 -16.92
C PRO A 593 -32.25 -23.05 -17.44
N LEU A 594 -32.98 -21.98 -17.80
CA LEU A 594 -34.23 -22.13 -18.55
C LEU A 594 -33.85 -22.70 -19.92
N ALA A 595 -34.03 -24.01 -20.11
CA ALA A 595 -33.87 -24.62 -21.42
C ALA A 595 -34.79 -23.92 -22.43
N ALA A 596 -34.29 -23.70 -23.65
CA ALA A 596 -35.13 -23.38 -24.81
C ALA A 596 -36.29 -24.39 -24.87
N PRO A 597 -37.50 -23.97 -25.31
CA PRO A 597 -38.74 -24.70 -25.09
C PRO A 597 -38.59 -26.17 -25.46
N ALA A 598 -38.72 -27.04 -24.47
CA ALA A 598 -38.77 -28.48 -24.66
C ALA A 598 -40.02 -28.81 -25.48
N THR A 599 -39.83 -29.18 -26.75
CA THR A 599 -40.86 -29.85 -27.53
C THR A 599 -40.99 -31.27 -27.01
N GLY A 600 -41.69 -31.46 -25.88
CA GLY A 600 -41.97 -32.78 -25.34
C GLY A 600 -42.35 -32.76 -23.87
N HIS A 601 -43.54 -33.29 -23.55
CA HIS A 601 -43.99 -33.54 -22.18
C HIS A 601 -43.13 -34.63 -21.51
N GLY A 602 -42.14 -34.22 -20.74
CA GLY A 602 -41.38 -35.05 -19.80
C GLY A 602 -41.27 -34.36 -18.43
N PRO A 603 -40.94 -35.10 -17.35
CA PRO A 603 -40.90 -34.56 -15.99
C PRO A 603 -39.89 -33.41 -15.85
N ALA A 604 -40.08 -32.58 -14.82
CA ALA A 604 -39.34 -31.35 -14.51
C ALA A 604 -37.83 -31.44 -14.82
N PRO A 605 -37.19 -30.33 -15.27
CA PRO A 605 -35.80 -30.34 -15.68
C PRO A 605 -34.93 -30.91 -14.57
N ALA A 606 -34.29 -32.05 -14.83
CA ALA A 606 -33.19 -32.51 -13.99
C ALA A 606 -32.17 -31.37 -13.92
N PHE A 607 -31.69 -31.04 -12.72
CA PHE A 607 -30.48 -30.23 -12.56
C PHE A 607 -29.37 -30.95 -13.31
N THR A 608 -29.16 -30.64 -14.58
CA THR A 608 -28.07 -31.20 -15.36
C THR A 608 -26.78 -30.67 -14.76
N GLU A 609 -25.80 -31.54 -14.53
CA GLU A 609 -24.43 -31.23 -14.05
C GLU A 609 -23.69 -30.15 -14.86
N ALA A 610 -24.30 -29.64 -15.93
CA ALA A 610 -23.72 -28.75 -16.91
C ALA A 610 -23.25 -27.38 -16.36
N ALA A 611 -23.51 -27.03 -15.10
CA ALA A 611 -23.00 -25.79 -14.51
C ALA A 611 -22.76 -25.84 -12.99
N SER A 612 -22.12 -26.88 -12.47
CA SER A 612 -21.64 -26.88 -11.07
C SER A 612 -20.31 -26.12 -10.92
N ARG A 613 -20.17 -25.30 -9.88
CA ARG A 613 -18.85 -24.81 -9.41
C ARG A 613 -18.61 -25.23 -7.96
N THR A 614 -17.45 -25.82 -7.73
CA THR A 614 -16.98 -26.25 -6.40
C THR A 614 -16.02 -25.22 -5.83
N ALA A 615 -16.23 -24.82 -4.58
CA ALA A 615 -15.31 -23.96 -3.86
C ALA A 615 -14.90 -24.60 -2.53
N ALA A 616 -13.61 -24.56 -2.23
CA ALA A 616 -13.10 -25.02 -0.95
C ALA A 616 -13.35 -23.95 0.13
N LEU A 617 -14.08 -24.31 1.18
CA LEU A 617 -14.18 -23.54 2.42
C LEU A 617 -12.92 -23.83 3.23
N GLN A 618 -12.07 -22.83 3.45
CA GLN A 618 -10.91 -22.95 4.34
C GLN A 618 -11.24 -22.38 5.71
N PRO A 619 -10.84 -22.99 6.84
CA PRO A 619 -11.01 -22.35 8.13
C PRO A 619 -10.08 -21.14 8.23
N PRO A 620 -10.46 -20.08 8.97
CA PRO A 620 -9.49 -19.09 9.40
C PRO A 620 -8.48 -19.77 10.33
N GLY A 621 -7.19 -19.55 10.08
CA GLY A 621 -6.01 -19.93 10.88
C GLY A 621 -6.21 -20.97 11.99
N ALA A 622 -5.62 -22.15 11.82
CA ALA A 622 -5.61 -23.27 12.77
C ALA A 622 -5.54 -22.83 14.25
N ALA A 623 -6.68 -22.90 14.94
CA ALA A 623 -6.71 -23.09 16.38
C ALA A 623 -6.47 -24.58 16.67
N GLU A 624 -5.75 -24.88 17.75
CA GLU A 624 -5.28 -26.22 18.16
C GLU A 624 -6.36 -27.32 18.06
N PRO A 625 -5.96 -28.58 17.78
CA PRO A 625 -6.87 -29.70 17.86
C PRO A 625 -7.43 -29.82 19.28
N TRP A 626 -8.75 -29.97 19.37
CA TRP A 626 -9.47 -30.23 20.63
C TRP A 626 -8.84 -31.44 21.36
N PRO A 627 -8.73 -31.40 22.70
CA PRO A 627 -8.27 -32.56 23.45
C PRO A 627 -9.28 -33.72 23.26
N PRO A 628 -8.81 -34.97 23.22
CA PRO A 628 -9.71 -36.12 23.18
C PRO A 628 -10.60 -36.10 24.43
N LEU A 629 -11.91 -36.26 24.20
CA LEU A 629 -12.89 -36.43 25.27
C LEU A 629 -12.49 -37.65 26.10
N SER A 630 -12.18 -37.43 27.38
CA SER A 630 -12.02 -38.52 28.34
C SER A 630 -13.36 -39.20 28.60
N GLU A 631 -13.34 -40.50 28.86
CA GLU A 631 -14.49 -41.42 29.07
C GLU A 631 -15.44 -41.07 30.24
N GLN A 632 -15.36 -39.88 30.85
CA GLN A 632 -15.97 -39.59 32.14
C GLN A 632 -17.32 -38.85 32.13
N THR A 633 -18.03 -38.79 31.01
CA THR A 633 -19.37 -38.19 30.94
C THR A 633 -20.36 -39.09 30.20
N LEU A 634 -20.67 -40.26 30.79
CA LEU A 634 -21.63 -41.23 30.23
C LEU A 634 -23.04 -41.19 30.85
N ASN A 635 -23.34 -40.30 31.81
CA ASN A 635 -24.64 -40.30 32.52
C ASN A 635 -25.41 -38.97 32.54
N GLN A 636 -25.18 -38.08 31.57
CA GLN A 636 -26.11 -36.99 31.27
C GLN A 636 -26.49 -37.03 29.78
N PRO A 637 -27.77 -36.82 29.41
CA PRO A 637 -28.09 -36.55 28.02
C PRO A 637 -27.25 -35.34 27.60
N PRO A 638 -26.42 -35.43 26.55
CA PRO A 638 -25.52 -34.35 26.18
C PRO A 638 -26.36 -33.10 25.92
N ALA A 639 -26.02 -32.00 26.60
CA ALA A 639 -26.53 -30.69 26.21
C ALA A 639 -26.26 -30.53 24.71
N PRO A 640 -27.22 -29.99 23.92
CA PRO A 640 -26.97 -29.75 22.50
C PRO A 640 -25.68 -28.95 22.38
N PRO A 641 -24.72 -29.41 21.56
CA PRO A 641 -23.40 -28.78 21.49
C PRO A 641 -23.58 -27.29 21.19
N ALA A 642 -22.95 -26.43 22.01
CA ALA A 642 -22.96 -25.00 21.75
C ALA A 642 -22.41 -24.73 20.33
N PRO A 643 -23.00 -23.78 19.58
CA PRO A 643 -22.52 -23.45 18.26
C PRO A 643 -21.06 -22.97 18.39
N PRO A 644 -20.16 -23.37 17.47
CA PRO A 644 -18.77 -22.96 17.52
C PRO A 644 -18.63 -21.44 17.40
N ALA A 645 -17.51 -20.89 17.89
CA ALA A 645 -17.20 -19.48 17.73
C ALA A 645 -17.30 -19.09 16.24
N PRO A 646 -18.02 -18.02 15.88
CA PRO A 646 -18.25 -17.66 14.48
C PRO A 646 -16.90 -17.41 13.79
N GLY A 647 -16.65 -18.14 12.70
CA GLY A 647 -15.54 -17.82 11.79
C GLY A 647 -15.78 -16.50 11.05
N LEU A 648 -14.73 -15.92 10.47
CA LEU A 648 -14.90 -14.79 9.56
C LEU A 648 -15.82 -15.20 8.39
N PRO A 649 -16.79 -14.36 8.00
CA PRO A 649 -17.58 -14.62 6.80
C PRO A 649 -16.65 -14.82 5.61
N GLN A 650 -16.83 -15.90 4.88
CA GLN A 650 -16.20 -16.10 3.58
C GLN A 650 -17.22 -15.74 2.51
N ASP A 651 -16.90 -14.69 1.77
CA ASP A 651 -17.69 -14.29 0.61
C ASP A 651 -17.32 -15.21 -0.55
N LEU A 652 -18.24 -16.11 -0.90
CA LEU A 652 -18.11 -16.90 -2.12
C LEU A 652 -18.71 -16.12 -3.28
N HIS A 653 -17.87 -15.76 -4.24
CA HIS A 653 -18.28 -15.10 -5.46
C HIS A 653 -18.33 -16.09 -6.62
N LEU A 654 -19.50 -16.24 -7.23
CA LEU A 654 -19.70 -17.05 -8.42
C LEU A 654 -20.25 -16.15 -9.53
N ALA A 655 -19.37 -15.69 -10.41
CA ALA A 655 -19.76 -15.00 -11.63
C ALA A 655 -20.23 -16.03 -12.68
N TRP A 656 -21.39 -15.78 -13.28
CA TRP A 656 -21.93 -16.62 -14.35
C TRP A 656 -22.65 -15.74 -15.37
N GLN A 657 -22.57 -16.10 -16.64
CA GLN A 657 -23.38 -15.50 -17.70
C GLN A 657 -24.22 -16.58 -18.38
N SER A 658 -25.54 -16.38 -18.33
CA SER A 658 -26.48 -17.20 -19.10
C SER A 658 -26.92 -16.51 -20.37
N ALA A 659 -26.98 -17.21 -21.50
CA ALA A 659 -27.61 -16.67 -22.71
C ALA A 659 -29.14 -16.61 -22.61
N HIS A 660 -29.72 -17.40 -21.70
CA HIS A 660 -31.16 -17.51 -21.45
C HIS A 660 -31.47 -17.21 -19.98
N GLY A 661 -32.73 -17.01 -19.59
CA GLY A 661 -33.10 -16.93 -18.17
C GLY A 661 -32.59 -18.14 -17.37
N PHE A 662 -32.67 -18.08 -16.04
CA PHE A 662 -32.50 -19.28 -15.20
C PHE A 662 -33.83 -19.69 -14.61
N ALA A 663 -34.04 -21.01 -14.47
CA ALA A 663 -35.17 -21.50 -13.71
C ALA A 663 -35.11 -20.88 -12.30
N PRO A 664 -36.24 -20.51 -11.69
CA PRO A 664 -36.28 -19.81 -10.41
C PRO A 664 -35.90 -20.71 -9.23
N GLN A 665 -34.93 -21.61 -9.40
CA GLN A 665 -34.44 -22.52 -8.38
C GLN A 665 -32.91 -22.48 -8.38
N LEU A 666 -32.34 -22.08 -7.25
CA LEU A 666 -30.91 -22.16 -6.96
C LEU A 666 -30.72 -23.25 -5.91
N ARG A 667 -29.83 -24.20 -6.17
CA ARG A 667 -29.50 -25.28 -5.24
C ARG A 667 -28.04 -25.13 -4.79
N ILE A 668 -27.81 -25.16 -3.49
CA ILE A 668 -26.48 -25.07 -2.91
C ILE A 668 -26.23 -26.34 -2.09
N ASP A 669 -25.33 -27.17 -2.55
CA ASP A 669 -24.94 -28.40 -1.89
C ASP A 669 -23.80 -28.08 -0.92
N LEU A 670 -24.08 -28.30 0.36
CA LEU A 670 -23.26 -27.89 1.49
C LEU A 670 -22.46 -29.09 2.01
N ALA A 671 -21.27 -29.31 1.44
CA ALA A 671 -20.22 -30.25 1.85
C ALA A 671 -20.62 -31.72 2.14
N ASP A 672 -19.79 -32.64 1.69
CA ASP A 672 -19.94 -34.11 1.85
C ASP A 672 -19.90 -34.61 3.32
N GLN A 673 -19.87 -33.69 4.30
CA GLN A 673 -19.59 -33.98 5.71
C GLN A 673 -20.42 -33.05 6.65
N PRO A 674 -21.11 -33.58 7.69
CA PRO A 674 -22.01 -32.82 8.57
C PRO A 674 -21.38 -31.62 9.32
N MET A 675 -21.74 -30.38 9.01
CA MET A 675 -21.12 -29.18 9.58
C MET A 675 -22.14 -28.13 10.00
N TRP A 676 -21.70 -27.18 10.84
CA TRP A 676 -22.51 -26.01 11.13
C TRP A 676 -22.23 -24.94 10.09
N VAL A 677 -23.28 -24.43 9.47
CA VAL A 677 -23.21 -23.35 8.48
C VAL A 677 -24.19 -22.23 8.83
N ARG A 678 -23.80 -21.00 8.50
CA ARG A 678 -24.64 -19.82 8.53
C ARG A 678 -24.43 -19.05 7.24
N VAL A 679 -25.47 -18.79 6.47
CA VAL A 679 -25.39 -17.86 5.34
C VAL A 679 -25.46 -16.44 5.92
N ALA A 680 -24.43 -15.64 5.67
CA ALA A 680 -24.34 -14.25 6.09
C ALA A 680 -24.95 -13.30 5.05
N GLY A 681 -25.03 -13.71 3.79
CA GLY A 681 -25.66 -12.92 2.73
C GLY A 681 -25.81 -13.66 1.41
N LEU A 682 -26.73 -13.18 0.57
CA LEU A 682 -26.96 -13.65 -0.78
C LEU A 682 -27.20 -12.43 -1.68
N ARG A 683 -26.49 -12.37 -2.81
CA ARG A 683 -26.68 -11.36 -3.83
C ARG A 683 -26.79 -12.01 -5.18
N LEU A 684 -27.87 -11.70 -5.89
CA LEU A 684 -28.09 -12.11 -7.27
C LEU A 684 -28.15 -10.86 -8.16
N SER A 685 -27.19 -10.76 -9.08
CA SER A 685 -27.06 -9.64 -10.02
C SER A 685 -27.44 -10.10 -11.42
N CYS A 686 -28.24 -9.29 -12.09
CA CYS A 686 -28.96 -9.71 -13.28
C CYS A 686 -29.04 -8.62 -14.34
N ARG A 687 -28.74 -8.94 -15.59
CA ARG A 687 -29.00 -8.09 -16.75
C ARG A 687 -30.42 -8.36 -17.26
N LEU A 688 -31.27 -7.34 -17.24
CA LEU A 688 -32.52 -7.38 -17.99
C LEU A 688 -32.22 -6.99 -19.44
N PRO A 689 -32.71 -7.72 -20.46
CA PRO A 689 -32.54 -7.35 -21.85
C PRO A 689 -33.14 -5.96 -22.03
N THR A 690 -32.33 -5.04 -22.54
CA THR A 690 -32.81 -3.75 -23.01
C THR A 690 -33.79 -4.04 -24.15
N LEU A 691 -35.08 -3.87 -23.88
CA LEU A 691 -36.09 -3.81 -24.93
C LEU A 691 -35.70 -2.67 -25.86
N ALA A 692 -35.14 -3.00 -27.02
CA ALA A 692 -35.01 -2.06 -28.13
C ALA A 692 -36.44 -1.62 -28.50
N GLY A 693 -36.88 -0.48 -27.94
CA GLY A 693 -38.23 0.06 -28.15
C GLY A 693 -38.93 0.61 -26.90
N TRP A 694 -38.43 0.41 -25.68
CA TRP A 694 -39.09 0.98 -24.50
C TRP A 694 -38.70 2.46 -24.32
N ARG A 695 -39.53 3.37 -24.84
CA ARG A 695 -39.46 4.80 -24.47
C ARG A 695 -39.74 4.92 -22.98
N ALA A 696 -38.79 5.48 -22.23
CA ALA A 696 -38.98 5.90 -20.86
C ALA A 696 -40.11 6.95 -20.81
N GLY A 697 -41.31 6.53 -20.45
CA GLY A 697 -42.48 7.39 -20.44
C GLY A 697 -43.67 6.74 -19.76
N ALA A 698 -43.49 6.23 -18.53
CA ALA A 698 -44.62 5.85 -17.67
C ALA A 698 -44.21 5.54 -16.21
N LEU A 699 -43.15 6.15 -15.65
CA LEU A 699 -42.83 6.02 -14.21
C LEU A 699 -42.27 7.34 -13.64
N HIS A 700 -42.85 8.46 -14.04
CA HIS A 700 -42.84 9.69 -13.24
C HIS A 700 -44.29 10.06 -12.95
N GLY A 701 -44.83 9.43 -11.91
CA GLY A 701 -45.90 10.04 -11.13
C GLY A 701 -45.25 11.03 -10.18
N GLU A 702 -45.07 12.26 -10.65
CA GLU A 702 -44.73 13.40 -9.81
C GLU A 702 -45.92 13.76 -8.92
N THR A 703 -45.63 14.10 -7.66
CA THR A 703 -46.15 15.31 -6.97
C THR A 703 -45.29 15.55 -5.73
N PRO A 704 -45.15 16.81 -5.29
CA PRO A 704 -43.88 17.50 -5.02
C PRO A 704 -43.10 17.07 -3.77
#